data_AF-A0A939DB72-F1
#
_entry.id   AF-A0A939DB72-F1
#
_cell.length_a   1.000
_cell.length_b   1.000
_cell.length_c   1.000
_cell.angle_alpha   90.00
_cell.angle_beta   90.00
_cell.angle_gamma   90.00
#
_symmetry.space_group_name_H-M   'P 1'
#
loop_
_entity.id
_entity.type
_entity.pdbx_description
1 polymer ?
#
loop_
_entity_poly.entity_id
_entity_poly.type
_entity_poly.pdbx_seq_one_letter_code
_entity_poly.pdbx_strand_id
1 'polypeptide(L)'
;MMKKKILPVFVSAVMVMTTVLVNGGTAEAATDKFTDTGGHWGEAIINEAAGLGIVGGYPEGYFLPDNLMKREEFYKLISNVLTTVPDTANTVISFKDVDPIEWYVPTIKTAVEAGITSGYQDGTFGIGQMISRQEAAKVVASVIPASDLDTTKTAQSAKDAAEIGDWALPYVNLMFQKGYMQGDTEGNFRPTMALTRAEAATLLLNVKKKESVIAGPGKSTTATTTSPAVAIGDAGCQKVHSVSEGAFTFGTGTRNDPYQINTEAQLNHVREHATDGSCFILTSDIKIKSDFATVVPSKTTSETNWSEGNFVPIGTKDKPFDGIFDGDGHTISGFTISGVYGPKSDTAEYVGLFGNVDASGSVEDLTLESSSIKGGVYVGGIVGYNSGEVINCVLGSSSDVSGSTNVGGIVGYTTKTLKSNVNKGKVTGSGSNVGGIVGSASLEGDAVKGCANKGNVSGKARTGGIIGYLATSSMTVNIDGCSNTGEVSSLGDYAGGIVGYADGDAYSLYIKSCYNTGTLSGEGSNGGIAGYAKGSKTKIYDCYNTGQITGKASGGIAGSNEGSIERCYNKGKVVADSEAGGIVGYQNTGEGRLSKCYNDGAITANTNVGGLAGLSKDKIYSSYNIGKVKGSSFAGGLVGLNYASIQMSYNAGEVNCSNSGGALVGGNRAGLMNCFWLKNTSDKDIGTEYVSSSRKIVMQVSEEELSGQVKVKLDNGYQLITGYLNEKAGEQVWEFLYQAVQAASDSSTTVISDGGGVVKPIELASTDSTGNTIHPSDLNSVYLYPSLINVERK
;
A
#
# COMPACT_ATOMS: atom_id res chain seq x y z
N MET A 1 69.09 -17.75 7.48
CA MET A 1 68.75 -18.85 8.41
C MET A 1 67.38 -18.52 9.00
N MET A 2 66.30 -19.25 8.71
CA MET A 2 65.86 -20.46 9.46
C MET A 2 65.74 -20.17 10.98
N LYS A 3 64.55 -20.12 11.62
CA LYS A 3 63.52 -21.18 11.70
C LYS A 3 62.14 -20.66 12.11
N LYS A 4 61.09 -21.46 11.85
CA LYS A 4 59.74 -21.37 12.43
C LYS A 4 59.73 -21.85 13.90
N LYS A 5 58.56 -21.68 14.55
CA LYS A 5 57.70 -22.74 15.15
C LYS A 5 57.52 -22.75 16.70
N ILE A 6 56.27 -23.04 17.07
CA ILE A 6 55.73 -23.75 18.26
C ILE A 6 55.15 -22.90 19.42
N LEU A 7 53.92 -23.28 19.75
CA LEU A 7 53.06 -22.95 20.89
C LEU A 7 53.11 -24.10 21.92
N PRO A 8 52.98 -23.84 23.22
CA PRO A 8 52.01 -24.59 24.05
C PRO A 8 51.20 -23.61 24.94
N VAL A 9 49.87 -23.64 25.00
CA VAL A 9 48.97 -24.70 25.52
C VAL A 9 49.32 -25.11 26.95
N PHE A 10 48.50 -24.64 27.90
CA PHE A 10 48.15 -25.36 29.11
C PHE A 10 46.63 -25.53 29.15
N VAL A 11 46.18 -26.78 29.22
CA VAL A 11 44.80 -27.21 29.44
C VAL A 11 44.84 -28.29 30.52
N SER A 12 43.95 -28.18 31.51
CA SER A 12 43.31 -29.25 32.31
C SER A 12 42.72 -28.59 33.57
N ALA A 13 41.59 -29.03 34.13
CA ALA A 13 41.04 -30.39 34.12
C ALA A 13 39.47 -30.35 34.15
N VAL A 14 38.72 -31.19 33.42
CA VAL A 14 38.23 -32.57 33.79
C VAL A 14 36.88 -32.51 34.56
N MET A 15 35.83 -33.34 34.36
CA MET A 15 35.40 -34.42 33.42
C MET A 15 33.87 -34.70 33.69
N VAL A 16 33.03 -35.45 32.92
CA VAL A 16 32.93 -35.87 31.50
C VAL A 16 31.61 -36.69 31.31
N MET A 17 31.33 -37.23 30.11
CA MET A 17 30.29 -38.24 29.75
C MET A 17 28.82 -37.75 29.63
N THR A 18 27.96 -38.30 28.75
CA THR A 18 28.06 -39.57 27.97
C THR A 18 27.32 -39.54 26.62
N THR A 19 27.84 -40.32 25.65
CA THR A 19 27.16 -41.01 24.51
C THR A 19 26.18 -40.29 23.56
N VAL A 20 26.50 -40.37 22.27
CA VAL A 20 25.59 -40.22 21.13
C VAL A 20 24.66 -41.43 21.03
N LEU A 21 23.36 -41.17 20.81
CA LEU A 21 22.39 -42.13 20.29
C LEU A 21 21.80 -41.57 19.00
N VAL A 22 21.75 -42.41 17.95
CA VAL A 22 21.08 -42.07 16.69
C VAL A 22 19.57 -42.16 16.93
N ASN A 23 18.84 -41.09 16.60
CA ASN A 23 17.39 -41.14 16.53
C ASN A 23 16.92 -40.36 15.30
N GLY A 24 16.08 -40.99 14.48
CA GLY A 24 15.40 -40.29 13.39
C GLY A 24 14.31 -39.41 13.96
N GLY A 25 14.50 -38.09 13.92
CA GLY A 25 13.46 -37.11 14.22
C GLY A 25 12.65 -36.81 12.96
N THR A 26 11.36 -37.13 12.98
CA THR A 26 10.38 -36.51 12.08
C THR A 26 10.38 -35.00 12.31
N ALA A 27 10.28 -34.21 11.25
CA ALA A 27 10.16 -32.76 11.38
C ALA A 27 8.84 -32.38 12.07
N GLU A 28 8.90 -31.86 13.29
CA GLU A 28 7.79 -31.13 13.90
C GLU A 28 7.74 -29.72 13.32
N ALA A 29 6.53 -29.26 12.99
CA ALA A 29 6.30 -27.92 12.46
C ALA A 29 6.47 -26.87 13.56
N ALA A 30 7.24 -25.82 13.28
CA ALA A 30 7.43 -24.71 14.21
C ALA A 30 6.19 -23.81 14.25
N THR A 31 5.60 -23.63 15.44
CA THR A 31 4.46 -22.74 15.67
C THR A 31 4.93 -21.35 16.10
N ASP A 32 5.23 -20.47 15.13
CA ASP A 32 5.41 -19.05 15.42
C ASP A 32 4.03 -18.37 15.53
N LYS A 33 3.69 -17.96 16.75
CA LYS A 33 2.42 -17.34 17.13
C LYS A 33 2.39 -15.83 16.88
N PHE A 34 1.20 -15.25 16.75
CA PHE A 34 1.03 -13.81 16.51
C PHE A 34 1.62 -12.95 17.65
N THR A 35 2.43 -11.96 17.27
CA THR A 35 3.32 -11.21 18.17
C THR A 35 2.61 -10.27 19.16
N ASP A 36 1.34 -9.96 18.91
CA ASP A 36 0.46 -9.08 19.68
C ASP A 36 -0.62 -9.82 20.48
N THR A 37 -0.66 -11.16 20.43
CA THR A 37 -1.63 -11.95 21.20
C THR A 37 -1.16 -12.27 22.62
N GLY A 38 0.13 -12.03 22.93
CA GLY A 38 0.74 -12.39 24.20
C GLY A 38 0.05 -11.78 25.43
N GLY A 39 -0.54 -12.61 26.27
CA GLY A 39 -1.25 -12.17 27.48
C GLY A 39 -2.68 -11.68 27.25
N HIS A 40 -3.18 -11.72 26.01
CA HIS A 40 -4.60 -11.49 25.70
C HIS A 40 -5.44 -12.71 26.10
N TRP A 41 -6.68 -12.50 26.56
CA TRP A 41 -7.56 -13.59 27.01
C TRP A 41 -7.83 -14.63 25.90
N GLY A 42 -7.80 -14.20 24.65
CA GLY A 42 -8.02 -15.02 23.46
C GLY A 42 -6.77 -15.73 22.94
N GLU A 43 -5.58 -15.51 23.50
CA GLU A 43 -4.30 -15.96 22.92
C GLU A 43 -4.32 -17.44 22.51
N ALA A 44 -4.70 -18.33 23.41
CA ALA A 44 -4.73 -19.77 23.14
C ALA A 44 -5.72 -20.14 22.03
N ILE A 45 -6.89 -19.50 22.04
CA ILE A 45 -8.00 -19.74 21.11
C ILE A 45 -7.66 -19.21 19.71
N ILE A 46 -7.09 -18.02 19.61
CA ILE A 46 -6.65 -17.40 18.36
C ILE A 46 -5.59 -18.26 17.69
N ASN A 47 -4.60 -18.74 18.46
CA ASN A 47 -3.53 -19.59 17.92
C ASN A 47 -4.05 -20.98 17.51
N GLU A 48 -5.02 -21.57 18.23
CA GLU A 48 -5.68 -22.82 17.79
C GLU A 48 -6.50 -22.60 16.52
N ALA A 49 -7.27 -21.51 16.43
CA ALA A 49 -8.07 -21.16 15.26
C ALA A 49 -7.19 -20.91 14.02
N ALA A 50 -6.02 -20.28 14.19
CA ALA A 50 -5.05 -20.09 13.11
C ALA A 50 -4.38 -21.40 12.68
N GLY A 51 -4.02 -22.28 13.64
CA GLY A 51 -3.49 -23.61 13.33
C GLY A 51 -4.46 -24.52 12.57
N LEU A 52 -5.77 -24.24 12.63
CA LEU A 52 -6.82 -24.90 11.87
C LEU A 52 -7.24 -24.16 10.58
N GLY A 53 -6.53 -23.08 10.20
CA GLY A 53 -6.83 -22.28 9.01
C GLY A 53 -8.15 -21.48 9.09
N ILE A 54 -8.76 -21.37 10.27
CA ILE A 54 -10.04 -20.67 10.46
C ILE A 54 -9.82 -19.16 10.35
N VAL A 55 -8.74 -18.66 10.96
CA VAL A 55 -8.39 -17.23 10.99
C VAL A 55 -6.93 -17.02 10.56
N GLY A 56 -6.66 -15.87 9.94
CA GLY A 56 -5.31 -15.43 9.59
C GLY A 56 -4.94 -14.12 10.27
N GLY A 57 -3.63 -13.91 10.45
CA GLY A 57 -3.06 -12.63 10.86
C GLY A 57 -2.68 -11.74 9.68
N TYR A 58 -2.15 -10.58 10.00
CA TYR A 58 -1.61 -9.61 9.05
C TYR A 58 -0.17 -9.99 8.63
N PRO A 59 0.32 -9.54 7.44
CA PRO A 59 1.63 -9.92 6.91
C PRO A 59 2.83 -9.62 7.83
N GLU A 60 2.66 -8.72 8.79
CA GLU A 60 3.67 -8.32 9.78
C GLU A 60 3.71 -9.23 11.02
N GLY A 61 2.87 -10.26 11.10
CA GLY A 61 2.82 -11.22 12.21
C GLY A 61 1.89 -10.82 13.37
N TYR A 62 0.95 -9.89 13.12
CA TYR A 62 -0.06 -9.44 14.08
C TYR A 62 -1.40 -10.15 13.87
N PHE A 63 -2.21 -10.27 14.93
CA PHE A 63 -3.60 -10.71 14.85
C PHE A 63 -4.61 -9.58 15.07
N LEU A 64 -4.26 -8.56 15.85
CA LEU A 64 -5.09 -7.45 16.33
C LEU A 64 -6.37 -7.94 17.02
N PRO A 65 -6.28 -8.60 18.20
CA PRO A 65 -7.38 -9.34 18.80
C PRO A 65 -8.63 -8.50 19.13
N ASP A 66 -8.43 -7.27 19.61
CA ASP A 66 -9.54 -6.39 20.03
C ASP A 66 -10.07 -5.49 18.89
N ASN A 67 -9.50 -5.56 17.68
CA ASN A 67 -10.05 -4.84 16.54
C ASN A 67 -11.47 -5.31 16.21
N LEU A 68 -12.37 -4.37 15.99
CA LEU A 68 -13.72 -4.63 15.51
C LEU A 68 -13.68 -5.15 14.06
N MET A 69 -14.50 -6.15 13.76
CA MET A 69 -14.55 -6.75 12.42
C MET A 69 -15.63 -6.17 11.53
N LYS A 70 -15.28 -5.96 10.26
CA LYS A 70 -16.26 -5.66 9.23
C LYS A 70 -17.03 -6.90 8.83
N ARG A 71 -18.19 -6.68 8.24
CA ARG A 71 -19.11 -7.73 7.79
C ARG A 71 -18.46 -8.62 6.74
N GLU A 72 -17.92 -8.05 5.66
CA GLU A 72 -17.23 -8.80 4.61
C GLU A 72 -16.06 -9.64 5.12
N GLU A 73 -15.34 -9.14 6.14
CA GLU A 73 -14.25 -9.86 6.80
C GLU A 73 -14.77 -11.06 7.59
N PHE A 74 -15.87 -10.91 8.35
CA PHE A 74 -16.51 -12.02 9.07
C PHE A 74 -17.02 -13.12 8.12
N TYR A 75 -17.64 -12.74 7.00
CA TYR A 75 -18.12 -13.71 6.01
C TYR A 75 -16.96 -14.49 5.35
N LYS A 76 -15.78 -13.88 5.18
CA LYS A 76 -14.59 -14.61 4.69
C LYS A 76 -14.15 -15.68 5.69
N LEU A 77 -14.18 -15.40 6.99
CA LEU A 77 -13.87 -16.40 8.01
C LEU A 77 -14.96 -17.49 8.13
N ILE A 78 -16.22 -17.17 7.85
CA ILE A 78 -17.31 -18.17 7.74
C ILE A 78 -17.04 -19.17 6.61
N SER A 79 -16.56 -18.71 5.44
CA SER A 79 -16.19 -19.61 4.35
C SER A 79 -15.10 -20.62 4.75
N ASN A 80 -14.14 -20.23 5.60
CA ASN A 80 -13.07 -21.12 6.09
C ASN A 80 -13.59 -22.26 7.01
N VAL A 81 -14.74 -22.07 7.68
CA VAL A 81 -15.30 -23.14 8.51
C VAL A 81 -16.14 -24.16 7.74
N LEU A 82 -16.62 -23.81 6.54
CA LEU A 82 -17.43 -24.71 5.72
C LEU A 82 -16.73 -26.06 5.46
N THR A 83 -17.51 -27.15 5.50
CA THR A 83 -17.10 -28.49 5.06
C THR A 83 -17.51 -28.78 3.61
N THR A 84 -18.44 -27.99 3.07
CA THR A 84 -18.93 -28.09 1.69
C THR A 84 -19.05 -26.69 1.11
N VAL A 85 -18.33 -26.42 0.02
CA VAL A 85 -18.39 -25.15 -0.71
C VAL A 85 -19.35 -25.34 -1.90
N PRO A 86 -20.40 -24.50 -2.06
CA PRO A 86 -21.30 -24.57 -3.21
C PRO A 86 -20.62 -24.08 -4.49
N ASP A 87 -21.07 -24.59 -5.65
CA ASP A 87 -20.69 -24.03 -6.95
C ASP A 87 -21.33 -22.64 -7.13
N THR A 88 -20.49 -21.60 -7.23
CA THR A 88 -20.91 -20.20 -7.33
C THR A 88 -21.01 -19.67 -8.77
N ALA A 89 -20.83 -20.54 -9.76
CA ALA A 89 -20.90 -20.31 -11.19
C ALA A 89 -21.87 -19.20 -11.63
N ASN A 90 -23.15 -19.45 -11.31
CA ASN A 90 -24.30 -18.71 -11.79
C ASN A 90 -24.86 -17.77 -10.69
N THR A 91 -24.14 -17.62 -9.59
CA THR A 91 -24.53 -16.77 -8.46
C THR A 91 -24.32 -15.31 -8.83
N VAL A 92 -25.36 -14.69 -9.39
CA VAL A 92 -25.42 -13.25 -9.62
C VAL A 92 -25.57 -12.55 -8.27
N ILE A 93 -24.64 -11.64 -7.96
CA ILE A 93 -24.75 -10.73 -6.83
C ILE A 93 -25.42 -9.44 -7.31
N SER A 94 -26.37 -8.93 -6.53
CA SER A 94 -27.16 -7.74 -6.87
C SER A 94 -27.33 -6.79 -5.69
N PHE A 95 -26.38 -6.84 -4.74
CA PHE A 95 -26.32 -5.90 -3.61
C PHE A 95 -25.78 -4.55 -4.09
N LYS A 96 -26.45 -3.46 -3.69
CA LYS A 96 -26.19 -2.08 -4.18
C LYS A 96 -24.81 -1.52 -3.81
N ASP A 97 -24.24 -2.03 -2.73
CA ASP A 97 -22.96 -1.65 -2.12
C ASP A 97 -21.82 -2.64 -2.42
N VAL A 98 -22.12 -3.73 -3.15
CA VAL A 98 -21.11 -4.70 -3.58
C VAL A 98 -20.64 -4.34 -4.97
N ASP A 99 -19.46 -3.74 -5.05
CA ASP A 99 -18.69 -3.64 -6.28
C ASP A 99 -18.33 -5.07 -6.78
N PRO A 100 -18.76 -5.50 -7.98
CA PRO A 100 -18.53 -6.86 -8.49
C PRO A 100 -17.06 -7.27 -8.70
N ILE A 101 -16.09 -6.34 -8.61
CA ILE A 101 -14.65 -6.60 -8.83
C ILE A 101 -13.77 -6.42 -7.57
N GLU A 102 -14.37 -6.39 -6.37
CA GLU A 102 -13.66 -6.32 -5.09
C GLU A 102 -13.45 -7.71 -4.45
N TRP A 103 -12.41 -7.83 -3.61
CA TRP A 103 -11.87 -9.11 -3.12
C TRP A 103 -12.87 -9.99 -2.34
N TYR A 104 -13.92 -9.39 -1.77
CA TYR A 104 -14.95 -10.11 -1.01
C TYR A 104 -16.01 -10.78 -1.90
N VAL A 105 -16.06 -10.49 -3.21
CA VAL A 105 -17.14 -10.98 -4.09
C VAL A 105 -17.22 -12.51 -4.18
N PRO A 106 -16.11 -13.28 -4.30
CA PRO A 106 -16.19 -14.75 -4.27
C PRO A 106 -16.76 -15.28 -2.95
N THR A 107 -16.38 -14.66 -1.83
CA THR A 107 -16.93 -14.98 -0.50
C THR A 107 -18.42 -14.69 -0.43
N ILE A 108 -18.87 -13.54 -0.94
CA ILE A 108 -20.30 -13.16 -0.94
C ILE A 108 -21.10 -14.09 -1.84
N LYS A 109 -20.58 -14.48 -3.01
CA LYS A 109 -21.18 -15.52 -3.85
C LYS A 109 -21.33 -16.85 -3.11
N THR A 110 -20.26 -17.29 -2.44
CA THR A 110 -20.28 -18.53 -1.63
C THR A 110 -21.37 -18.46 -0.57
N ALA A 111 -21.47 -17.34 0.14
CA ALA A 111 -22.48 -17.12 1.18
C ALA A 111 -23.92 -17.03 0.62
N VAL A 112 -24.12 -16.42 -0.54
CA VAL A 112 -25.44 -16.35 -1.20
C VAL A 112 -25.89 -17.72 -1.72
N GLU A 113 -25.00 -18.48 -2.36
CA GLU A 113 -25.35 -19.78 -2.93
C GLU A 113 -25.50 -20.88 -1.87
N ALA A 114 -24.71 -20.80 -0.80
CA ALA A 114 -24.90 -21.62 0.39
C ALA A 114 -26.21 -21.27 1.13
N GLY A 115 -26.86 -20.13 0.82
CA GLY A 115 -28.04 -19.65 1.55
C GLY A 115 -27.73 -19.10 2.96
N ILE A 116 -26.47 -18.78 3.23
CA ILE A 116 -25.99 -18.16 4.47
C ILE A 116 -26.51 -16.72 4.58
N THR A 117 -26.69 -16.04 3.43
CA THR A 117 -27.17 -14.65 3.40
C THR A 117 -27.98 -14.30 2.17
N SER A 118 -28.88 -13.32 2.35
CA SER A 118 -29.66 -12.66 1.31
C SER A 118 -29.48 -11.14 1.31
N GLY A 119 -28.46 -10.63 2.02
CA GLY A 119 -28.30 -9.19 2.29
C GLY A 119 -29.35 -8.63 3.26
N TYR A 120 -29.36 -7.30 3.38
CA TYR A 120 -30.38 -6.53 4.10
C TYR A 120 -31.61 -6.25 3.22
N GLN A 121 -32.72 -5.86 3.85
CA GLN A 121 -33.99 -5.57 3.17
C GLN A 121 -33.92 -4.36 2.21
N ASP A 122 -32.96 -3.46 2.40
CA ASP A 122 -32.75 -2.32 1.51
C ASP A 122 -32.00 -2.69 0.21
N GLY A 123 -31.56 -3.95 0.07
CA GLY A 123 -30.79 -4.45 -1.06
C GLY A 123 -29.28 -4.19 -0.96
N THR A 124 -28.74 -3.91 0.22
CA THR A 124 -27.29 -3.89 0.47
C THR A 124 -26.80 -5.18 1.15
N PHE A 125 -25.51 -5.44 1.10
CA PHE A 125 -24.85 -6.50 1.86
C PHE A 125 -24.43 -6.00 3.25
N GLY A 126 -23.96 -4.75 3.34
CA GLY A 126 -23.36 -4.12 4.51
C GLY A 126 -21.84 -3.98 4.42
N ILE A 127 -21.28 -3.72 3.22
CA ILE A 127 -19.83 -3.57 3.00
C ILE A 127 -19.27 -2.41 3.83
N GLY A 128 -18.13 -2.64 4.48
CA GLY A 128 -17.44 -1.65 5.31
C GLY A 128 -18.09 -1.42 6.68
N GLN A 129 -19.27 -2.00 6.95
CA GLN A 129 -19.95 -1.90 8.23
C GLN A 129 -19.39 -2.94 9.22
N MET A 130 -19.29 -2.56 10.49
CA MET A 130 -18.92 -3.51 11.54
C MET A 130 -20.07 -4.50 11.78
N ILE A 131 -19.78 -5.80 11.89
CA ILE A 131 -20.81 -6.81 12.14
C ILE A 131 -21.21 -6.83 13.61
N SER A 132 -22.51 -6.72 13.90
CA SER A 132 -23.00 -6.79 15.28
C SER A 132 -23.14 -8.23 15.80
N ARG A 133 -23.11 -8.41 17.11
CA ARG A 133 -23.20 -9.74 17.77
C ARG A 133 -24.45 -10.52 17.36
N GLN A 134 -25.61 -9.86 17.27
CA GLN A 134 -26.86 -10.52 16.86
C GLN A 134 -26.86 -10.96 15.38
N GLU A 135 -26.11 -10.28 14.53
CA GLU A 135 -25.94 -10.65 13.13
C GLU A 135 -24.95 -11.79 12.96
N ALA A 136 -23.80 -11.73 13.65
CA ALA A 136 -22.84 -12.82 13.69
C ALA A 136 -23.49 -14.12 14.18
N ALA A 137 -24.37 -14.04 15.19
CA ALA A 137 -25.17 -15.17 15.67
C ALA A 137 -26.08 -15.77 14.57
N LYS A 138 -26.77 -14.93 13.77
CA LYS A 138 -27.58 -15.39 12.62
C LYS A 138 -26.72 -16.04 11.53
N VAL A 139 -25.60 -15.42 11.17
CA VAL A 139 -24.73 -15.93 10.11
C VAL A 139 -24.13 -17.28 10.52
N VAL A 140 -23.68 -17.44 11.77
CA VAL A 140 -23.20 -18.72 12.29
C VAL A 140 -24.31 -19.76 12.40
N ALA A 141 -25.50 -19.39 12.88
CA ALA A 141 -26.64 -20.31 12.93
C ALA A 141 -27.01 -20.89 11.56
N SER A 142 -26.78 -20.15 10.47
CA SER A 142 -27.08 -20.62 9.11
C SER A 142 -26.18 -21.76 8.62
N VAL A 143 -25.03 -22.01 9.27
CA VAL A 143 -24.10 -23.12 8.94
C VAL A 143 -24.13 -24.25 9.97
N ILE A 144 -25.06 -24.20 10.94
CA ILE A 144 -25.33 -25.26 11.92
C ILE A 144 -26.53 -26.08 11.42
N PRO A 145 -26.57 -27.42 11.62
CA PRO A 145 -27.71 -28.25 11.22
C PRO A 145 -29.07 -27.71 11.69
N ALA A 146 -30.01 -27.56 10.75
CA ALA A 146 -31.32 -26.96 11.01
C ALA A 146 -32.18 -27.73 12.04
N SER A 147 -31.86 -29.00 12.33
CA SER A 147 -32.44 -29.79 13.42
C SER A 147 -32.28 -29.17 14.80
N ASP A 148 -31.23 -28.36 14.96
CA ASP A 148 -30.83 -27.81 16.25
C ASP A 148 -31.45 -26.42 16.48
N LEU A 149 -32.03 -25.85 15.42
CA LEU A 149 -32.57 -24.50 15.36
C LEU A 149 -34.02 -24.47 15.87
N ASP A 150 -34.15 -24.47 17.20
CA ASP A 150 -35.44 -24.46 17.89
C ASP A 150 -36.15 -23.11 17.76
N THR A 151 -36.99 -23.00 16.73
CA THR A 151 -37.84 -21.83 16.46
C THR A 151 -39.02 -21.66 17.41
N THR A 152 -39.25 -22.61 18.34
CA THR A 152 -40.34 -22.55 19.32
C THR A 152 -39.91 -21.96 20.66
N LYS A 153 -38.61 -21.86 20.93
CA LYS A 153 -38.06 -21.25 22.14
C LYS A 153 -38.06 -19.72 22.07
N THR A 154 -38.82 -19.10 22.98
CA THR A 154 -38.67 -17.72 23.40
C THR A 154 -38.02 -17.64 24.79
N ALA A 155 -37.42 -16.47 25.07
CA ALA A 155 -36.76 -16.10 26.32
C ALA A 155 -35.51 -16.90 26.74
N GLN A 156 -34.36 -16.26 26.58
CA GLN A 156 -33.08 -16.67 27.16
C GLN A 156 -32.59 -15.62 28.15
N SER A 157 -31.66 -16.01 29.03
CA SER A 157 -31.25 -15.28 30.23
C SER A 157 -30.44 -13.99 30.03
N ALA A 158 -30.38 -13.45 28.82
CA ALA A 158 -29.77 -12.15 28.56
C ALA A 158 -30.65 -11.03 29.14
N LYS A 159 -30.09 -10.15 29.97
CA LYS A 159 -30.85 -9.06 30.62
C LYS A 159 -31.40 -8.04 29.62
N ASP A 160 -30.68 -7.85 28.53
CA ASP A 160 -30.99 -7.01 27.37
C ASP A 160 -31.67 -7.81 26.24
N ALA A 161 -32.31 -8.96 26.53
CA ALA A 161 -33.01 -9.76 25.51
C ALA A 161 -34.09 -8.97 24.75
N ALA A 162 -34.62 -7.87 25.31
CA ALA A 162 -35.55 -6.97 24.66
C ALA A 162 -34.90 -6.01 23.63
N GLU A 163 -33.57 -5.89 23.62
CA GLU A 163 -32.80 -5.14 22.61
C GLU A 163 -32.38 -6.04 21.42
N ILE A 164 -32.51 -7.36 21.56
CA ILE A 164 -32.30 -8.32 20.47
C ILE A 164 -33.48 -8.17 19.50
N GLY A 165 -33.21 -7.93 18.22
CA GLY A 165 -34.28 -7.87 17.23
C GLY A 165 -35.05 -9.19 17.15
N ASP A 166 -36.38 -9.16 17.02
CA ASP A 166 -37.23 -10.36 16.94
C ASP A 166 -36.74 -11.38 15.90
N TRP A 167 -36.19 -10.88 14.79
CA TRP A 167 -35.59 -11.70 13.72
C TRP A 167 -34.31 -12.43 14.14
N ALA A 168 -33.56 -11.89 15.11
CA ALA A 168 -32.29 -12.42 15.59
C ALA A 168 -32.46 -13.41 16.74
N LEU A 169 -33.53 -13.26 17.52
CA LEU A 169 -33.77 -13.98 18.77
C LEU A 169 -33.63 -15.51 18.66
N PRO A 170 -34.16 -16.22 17.63
CA PRO A 170 -33.98 -17.68 17.51
C PRO A 170 -32.50 -18.09 17.32
N TYR A 171 -31.71 -17.27 16.63
CA TYR A 171 -30.30 -17.55 16.36
C TYR A 171 -29.42 -17.26 17.58
N VAL A 172 -29.69 -16.17 18.30
CA VAL A 172 -29.04 -15.91 19.61
C VAL A 172 -29.38 -17.03 20.60
N ASN A 173 -30.64 -17.46 20.64
CA ASN A 173 -31.09 -18.58 21.45
C ASN A 173 -30.29 -19.86 21.16
N LEU A 174 -29.96 -20.13 19.89
CA LEU A 174 -29.10 -21.26 19.49
C LEU A 174 -27.65 -21.07 19.97
N MET A 175 -27.06 -19.88 19.81
CA MET A 175 -25.66 -19.63 20.18
C MET A 175 -25.38 -19.90 21.67
N PHE A 176 -26.26 -19.45 22.57
CA PHE A 176 -26.12 -19.73 24.02
C PHE A 176 -26.40 -21.21 24.34
N GLN A 177 -27.37 -21.85 23.68
CA GLN A 177 -27.68 -23.29 23.88
C GLN A 177 -26.49 -24.18 23.51
N LYS A 178 -25.80 -23.85 22.41
CA LYS A 178 -24.55 -24.49 21.96
C LYS A 178 -23.32 -24.04 22.77
N GLY A 179 -23.43 -22.90 23.46
CA GLY A 179 -22.33 -22.27 24.21
C GLY A 179 -21.27 -21.62 23.33
N TYR A 180 -21.65 -21.15 22.13
CA TYR A 180 -20.74 -20.55 21.14
C TYR A 180 -20.67 -19.02 21.25
N MET A 181 -21.74 -18.41 21.76
CA MET A 181 -21.78 -16.99 22.16
C MET A 181 -22.60 -16.90 23.45
N GLN A 182 -22.17 -16.05 24.37
CA GLN A 182 -22.79 -15.83 25.68
C GLN A 182 -22.89 -14.32 25.96
N GLY A 183 -23.61 -13.97 27.02
CA GLY A 183 -23.59 -12.61 27.57
C GLY A 183 -22.25 -12.24 28.23
N ASP A 184 -22.05 -10.95 28.43
CA ASP A 184 -20.95 -10.38 29.20
C ASP A 184 -21.04 -10.71 30.70
N THR A 185 -20.07 -10.24 31.48
CA THR A 185 -20.03 -10.44 32.95
C THR A 185 -21.19 -9.80 33.70
N GLU A 186 -21.91 -8.85 33.08
CA GLU A 186 -23.14 -8.26 33.62
C GLU A 186 -24.38 -9.09 33.27
N GLY A 187 -24.27 -10.04 32.33
CA GLY A 187 -25.38 -10.85 31.82
C GLY A 187 -26.11 -10.23 30.63
N ASN A 188 -25.50 -9.27 29.94
CA ASN A 188 -26.04 -8.63 28.73
C ASN A 188 -25.43 -9.26 27.47
N PHE A 189 -26.22 -9.52 26.43
CA PHE A 189 -25.75 -10.04 25.15
C PHE A 189 -25.07 -8.98 24.27
N ARG A 190 -25.43 -7.70 24.44
CA ARG A 190 -25.01 -6.54 23.64
C ARG A 190 -25.33 -6.69 22.14
N PRO A 191 -26.61 -6.91 21.75
CA PRO A 191 -26.99 -7.31 20.39
C PRO A 191 -26.45 -6.43 19.26
N THR A 192 -26.36 -5.11 19.50
CA THR A 192 -25.91 -4.10 18.52
C THR A 192 -24.42 -3.80 18.57
N MET A 193 -23.68 -4.32 19.57
CA MET A 193 -22.23 -4.12 19.67
C MET A 193 -21.49 -4.89 18.57
N ALA A 194 -20.45 -4.29 18.02
CA ALA A 194 -19.59 -4.92 17.02
C ALA A 194 -18.77 -6.07 17.60
N LEU A 195 -18.53 -7.12 16.81
CA LEU A 195 -17.73 -8.27 17.22
C LEU A 195 -16.22 -7.99 17.05
N THR A 196 -15.41 -8.34 18.05
CA THR A 196 -13.93 -8.28 17.93
C THR A 196 -13.36 -9.48 17.14
N ARG A 197 -12.13 -9.34 16.65
CA ARG A 197 -11.40 -10.45 15.97
C ARG A 197 -11.19 -11.66 16.88
N ALA A 198 -10.91 -11.46 18.17
CA ALA A 198 -10.74 -12.52 19.15
C ALA A 198 -12.06 -13.29 19.42
N GLU A 199 -13.18 -12.57 19.52
CA GLU A 199 -14.50 -13.20 19.66
C GLU A 199 -14.92 -13.94 18.40
N ALA A 200 -14.64 -13.39 17.21
CA ALA A 200 -14.89 -14.08 15.94
C ALA A 200 -14.08 -15.38 15.82
N ALA A 201 -12.79 -15.36 16.16
CA ALA A 201 -11.96 -16.57 16.22
C ALA A 201 -12.53 -17.60 17.21
N THR A 202 -12.95 -17.15 18.39
CA THR A 202 -13.57 -18.00 19.42
C THR A 202 -14.87 -18.66 18.94
N LEU A 203 -15.74 -17.87 18.32
CA LEU A 203 -17.02 -18.32 17.78
C LEU A 203 -16.83 -19.38 16.69
N LEU A 204 -15.96 -19.11 15.71
CA LEU A 204 -15.75 -19.98 14.56
C LEU A 204 -14.95 -21.25 14.91
N LEU A 205 -14.01 -21.17 15.86
CA LEU A 205 -13.33 -22.34 16.41
C LEU A 205 -14.30 -23.30 17.11
N ASN A 206 -15.25 -22.76 17.88
CA ASN A 206 -16.28 -23.57 18.52
C ASN A 206 -17.13 -24.32 17.49
N VAL A 207 -17.57 -23.64 16.42
CA VAL A 207 -18.31 -24.26 15.30
C VAL A 207 -17.49 -25.36 14.65
N LYS A 208 -16.25 -25.06 14.21
CA LYS A 208 -15.38 -26.02 13.51
C LYS A 208 -15.07 -27.28 14.33
N LYS A 209 -15.00 -27.17 15.65
CA LYS A 209 -14.67 -28.30 16.55
C LYS A 209 -15.87 -29.12 17.02
N LYS A 210 -17.10 -28.61 16.91
CA LYS A 210 -18.29 -29.21 17.57
C LYS A 210 -19.43 -29.54 16.61
N GLU A 211 -19.46 -28.98 15.41
CA GLU A 211 -20.45 -29.32 14.37
C GLU A 211 -19.88 -30.34 13.38
N SER A 212 -20.63 -31.40 13.10
CA SER A 212 -20.19 -32.50 12.22
C SER A 212 -20.35 -32.24 10.73
N VAL A 213 -21.19 -31.27 10.35
CA VAL A 213 -21.40 -30.79 8.98
C VAL A 213 -21.59 -29.29 9.07
N ILE A 214 -20.80 -28.53 8.30
CA ILE A 214 -20.84 -27.06 8.28
C ILE A 214 -21.09 -26.66 6.84
N ALA A 215 -22.36 -26.61 6.47
CA ALA A 215 -22.83 -26.21 5.14
C ALA A 215 -24.05 -25.30 5.34
N GLY A 216 -24.19 -24.27 4.51
CA GLY A 216 -25.40 -23.46 4.52
C GLY A 216 -26.63 -24.25 4.03
N PRO A 217 -27.86 -23.74 4.24
CA PRO A 217 -29.10 -24.46 3.92
C PRO A 217 -29.28 -24.79 2.42
N GLY A 218 -28.51 -24.15 1.54
CA GLY A 218 -28.56 -24.32 0.09
C GLY A 218 -29.81 -23.72 -0.56
N LYS A 219 -29.74 -23.50 -1.87
CA LYS A 219 -30.89 -23.10 -2.69
C LYS A 219 -31.77 -24.31 -2.98
N SER A 220 -33.03 -24.27 -2.56
CA SER A 220 -34.01 -25.34 -2.82
C SER A 220 -34.32 -25.45 -4.32
N THR A 221 -33.67 -26.39 -5.03
CA THR A 221 -33.96 -26.69 -6.44
C THR A 221 -35.22 -27.55 -6.58
N THR A 222 -36.39 -26.91 -6.68
CA THR A 222 -37.68 -27.61 -6.91
C THR A 222 -38.40 -27.06 -8.15
N ALA A 223 -38.02 -27.54 -9.33
CA ALA A 223 -38.84 -27.43 -10.56
C ALA A 223 -38.39 -28.47 -11.59
N THR A 224 -39.22 -29.49 -11.87
CA THR A 224 -38.88 -30.57 -12.81
C THR A 224 -39.86 -30.60 -13.99
N THR A 225 -39.32 -30.73 -15.22
CA THR A 225 -40.03 -31.05 -16.48
C THR A 225 -40.97 -29.94 -17.03
N THR A 226 -41.16 -29.71 -18.34
CA THR A 226 -40.79 -30.42 -19.59
C THR A 226 -40.48 -29.45 -20.76
N SER A 227 -39.54 -29.78 -21.65
CA SER A 227 -39.62 -29.49 -23.09
C SER A 227 -38.59 -30.31 -23.90
N PRO A 228 -38.78 -30.50 -25.22
CA PRO A 228 -38.57 -31.83 -25.80
C PRO A 228 -37.19 -32.08 -26.40
N ALA A 229 -36.88 -33.36 -26.61
CA ALA A 229 -35.73 -33.77 -27.40
C ALA A 229 -35.88 -33.33 -28.87
N VAL A 230 -34.87 -32.61 -29.37
CA VAL A 230 -34.59 -32.46 -30.80
C VAL A 230 -33.09 -32.68 -31.02
N ALA A 231 -32.74 -33.87 -31.49
CA ALA A 231 -31.60 -34.05 -32.38
C ALA A 231 -32.15 -33.82 -33.82
N ILE A 232 -31.39 -33.36 -34.82
CA ILE A 232 -29.93 -33.33 -35.01
C ILE A 232 -29.60 -32.13 -35.93
N GLY A 233 -28.37 -31.62 -35.90
CA GLY A 233 -27.92 -30.53 -36.77
C GLY A 233 -26.40 -30.38 -36.78
N ASP A 234 -25.68 -31.41 -37.23
CA ASP A 234 -24.22 -31.46 -37.20
C ASP A 234 -23.60 -30.63 -38.34
N ALA A 235 -22.87 -29.56 -37.99
CA ALA A 235 -22.03 -28.77 -38.90
C ALA A 235 -21.05 -27.88 -38.09
N GLY A 236 -19.99 -28.47 -37.53
CA GLY A 236 -19.02 -27.69 -36.73
C GLY A 236 -17.76 -28.41 -36.20
N CYS A 237 -17.72 -29.75 -36.20
CA CYS A 237 -16.55 -30.60 -35.92
C CYS A 237 -15.86 -30.37 -34.53
N GLN A 238 -16.26 -31.04 -33.45
CA GLN A 238 -16.03 -32.47 -33.09
C GLN A 238 -14.60 -32.88 -32.70
N LYS A 239 -14.58 -33.68 -31.62
CA LYS A 239 -13.59 -34.66 -31.14
C LYS A 239 -12.32 -34.19 -30.45
N VAL A 240 -12.14 -34.78 -29.27
CA VAL A 240 -10.91 -35.45 -28.80
C VAL A 240 -9.65 -34.76 -29.31
N HIS A 241 -9.16 -33.78 -28.53
CA HIS A 241 -7.74 -33.50 -28.54
C HIS A 241 -7.03 -34.85 -28.38
N SER A 242 -6.11 -35.15 -29.29
CA SER A 242 -5.24 -36.32 -29.15
C SER A 242 -4.62 -36.31 -27.75
N VAL A 243 -4.24 -37.48 -27.25
CA VAL A 243 -3.26 -37.57 -26.15
C VAL A 243 -1.91 -37.03 -26.64
N SER A 244 -1.84 -35.70 -26.75
CA SER A 244 -0.63 -34.90 -26.89
C SER A 244 -0.05 -34.70 -25.51
N GLU A 245 1.27 -34.65 -25.44
CA GLU A 245 1.99 -34.50 -24.19
C GLU A 245 1.62 -33.16 -23.53
N GLY A 246 1.13 -33.23 -22.28
CA GLY A 246 0.69 -32.06 -21.52
C GLY A 246 -0.80 -31.73 -21.57
N ALA A 247 -1.64 -32.46 -22.30
CA ALA A 247 -3.09 -32.22 -22.29
C ALA A 247 -3.69 -32.23 -20.86
N PHE A 248 -4.65 -31.33 -20.61
CA PHE A 248 -5.31 -31.23 -19.31
C PHE A 248 -6.11 -32.50 -18.97
N THR A 249 -5.96 -32.99 -17.75
CA THR A 249 -6.59 -34.24 -17.29
C THR A 249 -7.81 -34.01 -16.40
N PHE A 250 -8.01 -32.77 -15.94
CA PHE A 250 -9.13 -32.32 -15.12
C PHE A 250 -9.51 -30.89 -15.53
N GLY A 251 -10.79 -30.55 -15.39
CA GLY A 251 -11.36 -29.30 -15.87
C GLY A 251 -11.88 -29.38 -17.31
N THR A 252 -12.81 -28.49 -17.63
CA THR A 252 -13.38 -28.24 -18.96
C THR A 252 -12.99 -26.87 -19.52
N GLY A 253 -12.13 -26.13 -18.81
CA GLY A 253 -11.74 -24.76 -19.17
C GLY A 253 -12.81 -23.72 -18.87
N THR A 254 -13.89 -24.08 -18.18
CA THR A 254 -14.93 -23.12 -17.79
C THR A 254 -14.62 -22.49 -16.44
N ARG A 255 -15.22 -21.33 -16.13
CA ARG A 255 -14.96 -20.61 -14.86
C ARG A 255 -15.29 -21.41 -13.59
N ASN A 256 -16.07 -22.48 -13.71
CA ASN A 256 -16.59 -23.29 -12.60
C ASN A 256 -15.90 -24.65 -12.52
N ASP A 257 -15.21 -25.02 -13.60
CA ASP A 257 -14.46 -26.26 -13.78
C ASP A 257 -13.22 -25.94 -14.64
N PRO A 258 -12.29 -25.10 -14.11
CA PRO A 258 -11.11 -24.65 -14.84
C PRO A 258 -10.14 -25.80 -15.08
N TYR A 259 -9.35 -25.70 -16.15
CA TYR A 259 -8.29 -26.65 -16.43
C TYR A 259 -7.25 -26.64 -15.30
N GLN A 260 -7.07 -27.79 -14.65
CA GLN A 260 -6.13 -27.92 -13.53
C GLN A 260 -4.72 -28.20 -14.02
N ILE A 261 -3.76 -27.46 -13.48
CA ILE A 261 -2.34 -27.55 -13.81
C ILE A 261 -1.57 -28.02 -12.58
N ASN A 262 -0.94 -29.19 -12.66
CA ASN A 262 0.02 -29.70 -11.66
C ASN A 262 1.32 -30.23 -12.29
N THR A 263 1.47 -30.10 -13.61
CA THR A 263 2.69 -30.51 -14.32
C THR A 263 3.23 -29.43 -15.23
N GLU A 264 4.53 -29.50 -15.46
CA GLU A 264 5.25 -28.64 -16.40
C GLU A 264 4.67 -28.70 -17.82
N ALA A 265 4.26 -29.90 -18.25
CA ALA A 265 3.67 -30.13 -19.57
C ALA A 265 2.27 -29.50 -19.71
N GLN A 266 1.45 -29.50 -18.65
CA GLN A 266 0.15 -28.81 -18.62
C GLN A 266 0.33 -27.29 -18.65
N LEU A 267 1.27 -26.73 -17.88
CA LEU A 267 1.60 -25.30 -17.97
C LEU A 267 2.04 -24.92 -19.38
N ASN A 268 2.85 -25.77 -20.03
CA ASN A 268 3.22 -25.60 -21.42
C ASN A 268 2.02 -25.67 -22.38
N HIS A 269 1.00 -26.49 -22.09
CA HIS A 269 -0.17 -26.68 -22.95
C HIS A 269 -1.12 -25.47 -22.99
N VAL A 270 -1.11 -24.61 -21.97
CA VAL A 270 -1.91 -23.36 -21.90
C VAL A 270 -1.74 -22.49 -23.15
N ARG A 271 -0.55 -22.50 -23.78
CA ARG A 271 -0.26 -21.70 -24.98
C ARG A 271 -1.10 -22.07 -26.20
N GLU A 272 -1.57 -23.31 -26.28
CA GLU A 272 -2.44 -23.79 -27.37
C GLU A 272 -3.90 -23.31 -27.19
N HIS A 273 -4.23 -22.87 -25.97
CA HIS A 273 -5.54 -22.39 -25.53
C HIS A 273 -5.51 -20.89 -25.19
N ALA A 274 -4.62 -20.12 -25.85
CA ALA A 274 -4.44 -18.70 -25.54
C ALA A 274 -5.60 -17.81 -26.04
N THR A 275 -6.42 -18.27 -26.98
CA THR A 275 -7.46 -17.45 -27.65
C THR A 275 -8.81 -18.17 -27.72
N ASP A 276 -9.19 -18.86 -26.64
CA ASP A 276 -10.48 -19.57 -26.53
C ASP A 276 -11.28 -19.20 -25.26
N GLY A 277 -10.79 -18.25 -24.47
CA GLY A 277 -11.42 -17.79 -23.23
C GLY A 277 -11.36 -18.77 -22.07
N SER A 278 -10.53 -19.82 -22.14
CA SER A 278 -10.44 -20.84 -21.09
C SER A 278 -9.98 -20.30 -19.74
N CYS A 279 -10.47 -20.93 -18.68
CA CYS A 279 -10.04 -20.72 -17.30
C CYS A 279 -9.07 -21.83 -16.87
N PHE A 280 -7.97 -21.45 -16.21
CA PHE A 280 -6.89 -22.32 -15.75
C PHE A 280 -6.64 -22.06 -14.26
N ILE A 281 -6.32 -23.11 -13.50
CA ILE A 281 -5.92 -23.00 -12.10
C ILE A 281 -4.69 -23.87 -11.80
N LEU A 282 -3.71 -23.31 -11.07
CA LEU A 282 -2.63 -24.12 -10.51
C LEU A 282 -3.15 -24.94 -9.32
N THR A 283 -2.72 -26.20 -9.24
CA THR A 283 -3.05 -27.12 -8.11
C THR A 283 -1.79 -27.64 -7.39
N SER A 284 -0.63 -27.15 -7.80
CA SER A 284 0.67 -27.37 -7.17
C SER A 284 1.70 -26.38 -7.72
N ASP A 285 2.77 -26.12 -6.97
CA ASP A 285 3.94 -25.40 -7.48
C ASP A 285 4.55 -26.11 -8.70
N ILE A 286 4.86 -25.34 -9.75
CA ILE A 286 5.47 -25.86 -10.98
C ILE A 286 6.94 -25.46 -11.05
N LYS A 287 7.82 -26.45 -11.18
CA LYS A 287 9.25 -26.21 -11.44
C LYS A 287 9.62 -26.59 -12.87
N ILE A 288 9.89 -25.57 -13.67
CA ILE A 288 10.36 -25.67 -15.04
C ILE A 288 11.80 -26.22 -15.05
N LYS A 289 12.02 -27.22 -15.90
CA LYS A 289 13.24 -28.03 -16.06
C LYS A 289 13.42 -28.48 -17.51
N SER A 290 12.31 -28.69 -18.20
CA SER A 290 12.24 -29.01 -19.62
C SER A 290 12.58 -27.76 -20.44
N ASP A 291 12.99 -27.97 -21.69
CA ASP A 291 13.18 -26.91 -22.66
C ASP A 291 12.01 -26.91 -23.65
N PHE A 292 11.12 -25.94 -23.50
CA PHE A 292 9.98 -25.75 -24.41
C PHE A 292 10.31 -24.84 -25.60
N ALA A 293 11.49 -24.20 -25.63
CA ALA A 293 11.94 -23.32 -26.72
C ALA A 293 12.50 -24.13 -27.91
N THR A 294 11.71 -25.08 -28.40
CA THR A 294 12.14 -26.10 -29.37
C THR A 294 12.30 -25.61 -30.82
N VAL A 295 11.94 -24.36 -31.13
CA VAL A 295 12.00 -23.78 -32.47
C VAL A 295 12.98 -22.60 -32.52
N VAL A 296 14.18 -22.85 -33.05
CA VAL A 296 15.11 -21.76 -33.42
C VAL A 296 14.47 -20.95 -34.56
N PRO A 297 14.38 -19.61 -34.47
CA PRO A 297 13.50 -18.87 -35.38
C PRO A 297 14.03 -18.76 -36.81
N SER A 298 13.15 -18.94 -37.79
CA SER A 298 13.49 -18.74 -39.20
C SER A 298 13.54 -17.26 -39.57
N LYS A 299 14.48 -16.90 -40.43
CA LYS A 299 14.73 -15.53 -40.91
C LYS A 299 13.68 -15.01 -41.92
N THR A 300 12.57 -15.73 -42.11
CA THR A 300 11.69 -15.58 -43.29
C THR A 300 10.21 -15.33 -42.98
N THR A 301 9.76 -15.47 -41.73
CA THR A 301 8.40 -15.11 -41.32
C THR A 301 8.43 -13.85 -40.45
N SER A 302 7.33 -13.09 -40.48
CA SER A 302 7.12 -11.88 -39.68
C SER A 302 6.69 -12.17 -38.25
N GLU A 303 7.05 -13.35 -37.73
CA GLU A 303 6.61 -13.88 -36.45
C GLU A 303 7.63 -13.55 -35.35
N THR A 304 7.19 -13.63 -34.08
CA THR A 304 8.04 -13.25 -32.94
C THR A 304 9.11 -14.31 -32.69
N ASN A 305 10.37 -13.93 -32.97
CA ASN A 305 11.50 -14.84 -33.06
C ASN A 305 12.25 -14.96 -31.71
N TRP A 306 11.91 -15.98 -30.91
CA TRP A 306 12.54 -16.33 -29.63
C TRP A 306 13.76 -17.24 -29.83
N SER A 307 14.96 -16.79 -29.46
CA SER A 307 16.21 -17.47 -29.85
C SER A 307 16.88 -18.32 -28.76
N GLU A 308 16.75 -17.95 -27.48
CA GLU A 308 17.43 -18.62 -26.36
C GLU A 308 16.55 -18.63 -25.09
N GLY A 309 16.57 -19.70 -24.30
CA GLY A 309 15.73 -19.85 -23.09
C GLY A 309 15.18 -21.27 -22.96
N ASN A 310 14.34 -21.53 -21.96
CA ASN A 310 13.63 -22.80 -21.78
C ASN A 310 12.11 -22.67 -21.92
N PHE A 311 11.59 -21.48 -22.20
CA PHE A 311 10.16 -21.21 -22.32
C PHE A 311 9.84 -20.23 -23.45
N VAL A 312 8.69 -20.40 -24.07
CA VAL A 312 8.08 -19.47 -25.05
C VAL A 312 6.89 -18.79 -24.35
N PRO A 313 6.65 -17.48 -24.44
CA PRO A 313 5.55 -16.85 -23.72
C PRO A 313 4.16 -17.42 -24.05
N ILE A 314 3.25 -17.37 -23.09
CA ILE A 314 1.81 -17.65 -23.29
C ILE A 314 1.15 -16.38 -23.83
N GLY A 315 0.43 -16.49 -24.95
CA GLY A 315 -0.12 -15.33 -25.65
C GLY A 315 0.95 -14.49 -26.36
N THR A 316 0.67 -14.12 -27.61
CA THR A 316 1.55 -13.31 -28.46
C THR A 316 0.86 -12.02 -28.89
N LYS A 317 1.57 -11.15 -29.61
CA LYS A 317 0.97 -9.94 -30.21
C LYS A 317 -0.25 -10.25 -31.09
N ASP A 318 -0.18 -11.33 -31.87
CA ASP A 318 -1.23 -11.70 -32.85
C ASP A 318 -2.28 -12.67 -32.27
N LYS A 319 -1.98 -13.28 -31.12
CA LYS A 319 -2.85 -14.19 -30.37
C LYS A 319 -2.72 -13.88 -28.86
N PRO A 320 -3.24 -12.74 -28.37
CA PRO A 320 -3.15 -12.38 -26.96
C PRO A 320 -3.87 -13.40 -26.08
N PHE A 321 -3.40 -13.60 -24.85
CA PHE A 321 -4.06 -14.46 -23.87
C PHE A 321 -5.39 -13.84 -23.41
N ASP A 322 -6.51 -14.47 -23.75
CA ASP A 322 -7.87 -13.94 -23.53
C ASP A 322 -8.65 -14.62 -22.39
N GLY A 323 -8.04 -15.62 -21.74
CA GLY A 323 -8.59 -16.43 -20.65
C GLY A 323 -8.23 -15.98 -19.23
N ILE A 324 -8.59 -16.79 -18.23
CA ILE A 324 -8.33 -16.54 -16.81
C ILE A 324 -7.24 -17.50 -16.34
N PHE A 325 -6.15 -17.00 -15.76
CA PHE A 325 -5.10 -17.81 -15.13
C PHE A 325 -5.01 -17.51 -13.63
N ASP A 326 -5.51 -18.43 -12.82
CA ASP A 326 -5.47 -18.39 -11.36
C ASP A 326 -4.27 -19.20 -10.82
N GLY A 327 -3.41 -18.54 -10.04
CA GLY A 327 -2.28 -19.17 -9.38
C GLY A 327 -2.64 -19.92 -8.10
N ASP A 328 -3.79 -19.69 -7.47
CA ASP A 328 -4.19 -20.23 -6.15
C ASP A 328 -3.08 -20.10 -5.07
N GLY A 329 -2.27 -19.04 -5.15
CA GLY A 329 -1.10 -18.81 -4.30
C GLY A 329 0.16 -19.61 -4.64
N HIS A 330 0.13 -20.47 -5.66
CA HIS A 330 1.24 -21.32 -6.07
C HIS A 330 2.39 -20.58 -6.78
N THR A 331 3.54 -21.25 -6.81
CA THR A 331 4.78 -20.75 -7.41
C THR A 331 5.12 -21.46 -8.72
N ILE A 332 5.41 -20.69 -9.77
CA ILE A 332 6.15 -21.15 -10.95
C ILE A 332 7.63 -20.79 -10.76
N SER A 333 8.55 -21.72 -11.06
CA SER A 333 9.99 -21.51 -10.86
C SER A 333 10.87 -22.14 -11.93
N GLY A 334 12.12 -21.66 -12.08
CA GLY A 334 13.07 -22.17 -13.07
C GLY A 334 12.83 -21.67 -14.51
N PHE A 335 12.02 -20.63 -14.65
CA PHE A 335 11.60 -20.04 -15.93
C PHE A 335 12.72 -19.16 -16.50
N THR A 336 13.10 -19.37 -17.77
CA THR A 336 14.15 -18.61 -18.45
C THR A 336 13.74 -18.23 -19.86
N ILE A 337 13.75 -16.92 -20.17
CA ILE A 337 13.54 -16.39 -21.53
C ILE A 337 14.66 -15.40 -21.87
N SER A 338 15.28 -15.53 -23.05
CA SER A 338 16.31 -14.63 -23.57
C SER A 338 16.11 -14.34 -25.06
N GLY A 339 15.46 -13.21 -25.38
CA GLY A 339 15.13 -12.86 -26.76
C GLY A 339 16.16 -11.97 -27.46
N VAL A 340 16.97 -12.55 -28.36
CA VAL A 340 17.98 -11.85 -29.18
C VAL A 340 17.72 -12.07 -30.69
N TYR A 341 17.41 -11.01 -31.45
CA TYR A 341 17.19 -11.13 -32.90
C TYR A 341 18.50 -10.94 -33.69
N GLY A 342 19.16 -12.06 -33.99
CA GLY A 342 20.19 -12.17 -35.03
C GLY A 342 21.49 -11.38 -34.81
N PRO A 343 22.34 -11.27 -35.85
CA PRO A 343 23.67 -10.64 -35.75
C PRO A 343 23.64 -9.09 -35.76
N LYS A 344 22.46 -8.48 -35.69
CA LYS A 344 22.25 -7.03 -35.58
C LYS A 344 21.16 -6.73 -34.55
N SER A 345 21.55 -6.74 -33.28
CA SER A 345 21.09 -5.87 -32.16
C SER A 345 19.60 -5.55 -31.94
N ASP A 346 18.65 -6.13 -32.65
CA ASP A 346 17.23 -5.99 -32.33
C ASP A 346 16.89 -7.01 -31.22
N THR A 347 16.06 -6.61 -30.26
CA THR A 347 15.80 -7.35 -29.01
C THR A 347 14.32 -7.70 -28.94
N ALA A 348 13.97 -8.88 -28.41
CA ALA A 348 12.59 -9.37 -28.50
C ALA A 348 11.59 -8.46 -27.78
N GLU A 349 10.37 -8.40 -28.31
CA GLU A 349 9.26 -7.65 -27.72
C GLU A 349 8.25 -8.61 -27.05
N TYR A 350 7.40 -8.10 -26.15
CA TYR A 350 6.32 -8.87 -25.51
C TYR A 350 6.85 -10.04 -24.66
N VAL A 351 7.76 -9.73 -23.73
CA VAL A 351 8.54 -10.73 -22.97
C VAL A 351 8.00 -10.86 -21.55
N GLY A 352 7.63 -12.08 -21.16
CA GLY A 352 7.17 -12.47 -19.81
C GLY A 352 6.65 -13.91 -19.82
N LEU A 353 6.15 -14.42 -18.69
CA LEU A 353 5.43 -15.71 -18.67
C LEU A 353 4.25 -15.68 -19.66
N PHE A 354 3.51 -14.57 -19.62
CA PHE A 354 2.57 -14.16 -20.65
C PHE A 354 3.22 -13.07 -21.51
N GLY A 355 3.18 -13.23 -22.84
CA GLY A 355 3.74 -12.23 -23.74
C GLY A 355 2.79 -11.04 -23.92
N ASN A 356 1.52 -11.36 -24.14
CA ASN A 356 0.45 -10.39 -24.29
C ASN A 356 -0.84 -10.93 -23.65
N VAL A 357 -1.54 -10.12 -22.86
CA VAL A 357 -2.85 -10.43 -22.25
C VAL A 357 -3.90 -9.47 -22.80
N ASP A 358 -5.03 -10.02 -23.26
CA ASP A 358 -6.16 -9.25 -23.83
C ASP A 358 -7.02 -8.59 -22.75
N ALA A 359 -7.96 -7.73 -23.14
CA ALA A 359 -8.88 -7.05 -22.24
C ALA A 359 -9.96 -7.93 -21.61
N SER A 360 -10.18 -9.15 -22.09
CA SER A 360 -10.94 -10.18 -21.37
C SER A 360 -10.10 -11.03 -20.43
N GLY A 361 -8.77 -11.01 -20.56
CA GLY A 361 -7.87 -11.91 -19.84
C GLY A 361 -7.51 -11.43 -18.43
N SER A 362 -7.17 -12.39 -17.56
CA SER A 362 -6.62 -12.09 -16.23
C SER A 362 -5.50 -13.05 -15.83
N VAL A 363 -4.57 -12.55 -15.02
CA VAL A 363 -3.54 -13.34 -14.32
C VAL A 363 -3.57 -12.95 -12.85
N GLU A 364 -3.87 -13.91 -11.98
CA GLU A 364 -4.07 -13.67 -10.54
C GLU A 364 -3.36 -14.68 -9.63
N ASP A 365 -3.10 -14.27 -8.38
CA ASP A 365 -2.61 -15.11 -7.28
C ASP A 365 -1.34 -15.96 -7.55
N LEU A 366 -0.47 -15.50 -8.45
CA LEU A 366 0.72 -16.24 -8.93
C LEU A 366 2.05 -15.68 -8.40
N THR A 367 2.95 -16.57 -7.95
CA THR A 367 4.37 -16.24 -7.67
C THR A 367 5.31 -16.77 -8.75
N LEU A 368 6.30 -15.97 -9.18
CA LEU A 368 7.36 -16.35 -10.12
C LEU A 368 8.76 -16.25 -9.48
N GLU A 369 9.37 -17.37 -9.12
CA GLU A 369 10.62 -17.43 -8.32
C GLU A 369 11.78 -18.11 -9.07
N SER A 370 13.03 -17.79 -8.74
CA SER A 370 14.25 -18.36 -9.35
C SER A 370 14.22 -18.38 -10.89
N SER A 371 13.91 -17.23 -11.49
CA SER A 371 13.59 -17.10 -12.93
C SER A 371 14.30 -15.91 -13.58
N SER A 372 14.81 -16.09 -14.80
CA SER A 372 15.64 -15.11 -15.54
C SER A 372 14.94 -14.66 -16.83
N ILE A 373 14.45 -13.43 -16.87
CA ILE A 373 13.68 -12.88 -17.97
C ILE A 373 14.47 -11.78 -18.66
N LYS A 374 14.79 -11.96 -19.95
CA LYS A 374 15.59 -11.01 -20.72
C LYS A 374 14.96 -10.72 -22.09
N GLY A 375 14.69 -9.44 -22.32
CA GLY A 375 14.02 -8.96 -23.54
C GLY A 375 14.55 -7.62 -24.06
N GLY A 376 13.76 -7.00 -24.92
CA GLY A 376 14.00 -5.69 -25.52
C GLY A 376 13.00 -4.65 -25.08
N VAL A 377 11.77 -4.77 -25.58
CA VAL A 377 10.67 -3.83 -25.33
C VAL A 377 9.47 -4.57 -24.74
N TYR A 378 8.77 -3.96 -23.79
CA TYR A 378 7.64 -4.60 -23.09
C TYR A 378 8.08 -5.89 -22.39
N VAL A 379 8.96 -5.73 -21.40
CA VAL A 379 9.54 -6.83 -20.63
C VAL A 379 8.95 -6.79 -19.21
N GLY A 380 8.18 -7.80 -18.84
CA GLY A 380 7.73 -8.04 -17.48
C GLY A 380 8.14 -9.46 -17.05
N GLY A 381 8.28 -9.71 -15.74
CA GLY A 381 8.47 -11.08 -15.26
C GLY A 381 7.26 -11.95 -15.59
N ILE A 382 6.07 -11.42 -15.35
CA ILE A 382 4.80 -12.16 -15.48
C ILE A 382 4.08 -11.79 -16.78
N VAL A 383 3.98 -10.50 -17.14
CA VAL A 383 3.32 -10.08 -18.39
C VAL A 383 4.17 -9.09 -19.19
N GLY A 384 4.43 -9.36 -20.48
CA GLY A 384 5.11 -8.41 -21.36
C GLY A 384 4.26 -7.16 -21.63
N TYR A 385 3.10 -7.36 -22.25
CA TYR A 385 2.10 -6.33 -22.55
C TYR A 385 0.75 -6.74 -21.98
N ASN A 386 0.11 -5.86 -21.21
CA ASN A 386 -1.15 -6.14 -20.52
C ASN A 386 -2.29 -5.22 -20.96
N SER A 387 -3.36 -5.80 -21.49
CA SER A 387 -4.64 -5.13 -21.72
C SER A 387 -5.76 -5.62 -20.79
N GLY A 388 -5.48 -6.57 -19.88
CA GLY A 388 -6.42 -7.22 -18.96
C GLY A 388 -6.09 -6.96 -17.48
N GLU A 389 -6.54 -7.82 -16.57
CA GLU A 389 -6.26 -7.66 -15.13
C GLU A 389 -5.01 -8.43 -14.66
N VAL A 390 -4.18 -7.80 -13.83
CA VAL A 390 -3.05 -8.47 -13.14
C VAL A 390 -3.15 -8.17 -11.65
N ILE A 391 -3.39 -9.21 -10.85
CA ILE A 391 -3.82 -9.09 -9.43
C ILE A 391 -2.97 -10.00 -8.53
N ASN A 392 -2.50 -9.48 -7.40
CA ASN A 392 -1.78 -10.22 -6.35
C ASN A 392 -0.59 -11.08 -6.84
N CYS A 393 0.00 -10.70 -7.97
CA CYS A 393 1.10 -11.41 -8.58
C CYS A 393 2.45 -10.97 -7.98
N VAL A 394 3.38 -11.92 -7.81
CA VAL A 394 4.65 -11.71 -7.11
C VAL A 394 5.84 -12.10 -7.96
N LEU A 395 6.77 -11.17 -8.23
CA LEU A 395 8.11 -11.53 -8.69
C LEU A 395 8.98 -11.85 -7.48
N GLY A 396 9.47 -13.09 -7.44
CA GLY A 396 10.29 -13.66 -6.38
C GLY A 396 11.67 -13.02 -6.25
N SER A 397 12.29 -13.19 -5.08
CA SER A 397 13.54 -12.49 -4.72
C SER A 397 14.79 -13.02 -5.43
N SER A 398 14.74 -14.25 -5.94
CA SER A 398 15.79 -14.88 -6.75
C SER A 398 15.49 -14.81 -8.25
N SER A 399 14.49 -14.04 -8.67
CA SER A 399 14.18 -13.77 -10.07
C SER A 399 14.77 -12.42 -10.52
N ASP A 400 15.14 -12.34 -11.79
CA ASP A 400 15.62 -11.12 -12.44
C ASP A 400 14.92 -10.84 -13.78
N VAL A 401 14.65 -9.56 -14.03
CA VAL A 401 14.04 -9.06 -15.27
C VAL A 401 14.95 -7.99 -15.87
N SER A 402 15.32 -8.15 -17.14
CA SER A 402 16.20 -7.23 -17.84
C SER A 402 15.76 -6.89 -19.27
N GLY A 403 15.95 -5.64 -19.68
CA GLY A 403 15.60 -5.22 -21.04
C GLY A 403 16.16 -3.86 -21.48
N SER A 404 15.59 -3.31 -22.55
CA SER A 404 15.86 -1.95 -23.00
C SER A 404 14.79 -0.98 -22.50
N THR A 405 13.56 -1.11 -22.97
CA THR A 405 12.54 -0.06 -22.89
C THR A 405 11.22 -0.63 -22.38
N ASN A 406 10.54 0.08 -21.47
CA ASN A 406 9.31 -0.42 -20.83
C ASN A 406 9.57 -1.76 -20.13
N VAL A 407 10.42 -1.72 -19.10
CA VAL A 407 10.84 -2.89 -18.30
C VAL A 407 10.21 -2.80 -16.91
N GLY A 408 9.34 -3.75 -16.57
CA GLY A 408 8.72 -3.89 -15.26
C GLY A 408 9.14 -5.18 -14.57
N GLY A 409 9.12 -5.25 -13.23
CA GLY A 409 9.27 -6.54 -12.54
C GLY A 409 8.08 -7.47 -12.77
N ILE A 410 6.86 -6.93 -12.81
CA ILE A 410 5.63 -7.69 -13.05
C ILE A 410 5.17 -7.52 -14.50
N VAL A 411 5.01 -6.27 -14.95
CA VAL A 411 4.42 -5.94 -16.25
C VAL A 411 5.29 -4.97 -17.07
N GLY A 412 5.63 -5.31 -18.31
CA GLY A 412 6.40 -4.40 -19.18
C GLY A 412 5.63 -3.14 -19.56
N TYR A 413 4.42 -3.30 -20.09
CA TYR A 413 3.50 -2.21 -20.37
C TYR A 413 2.03 -2.57 -20.06
N THR A 414 1.22 -1.60 -19.60
CA THR A 414 -0.20 -1.84 -19.32
C THR A 414 -1.13 -0.68 -19.72
N THR A 415 -2.36 -1.03 -20.11
CA THR A 415 -3.49 -0.10 -20.32
C THR A 415 -4.60 -0.26 -19.28
N LYS A 416 -4.45 -1.19 -18.33
CA LYS A 416 -5.45 -1.55 -17.31
C LYS A 416 -4.92 -1.51 -15.90
N THR A 417 -5.84 -1.70 -14.96
CA THR A 417 -5.62 -1.70 -13.52
C THR A 417 -4.69 -2.83 -13.06
N LEU A 418 -3.77 -2.49 -12.16
CA LEU A 418 -2.97 -3.44 -11.38
C LEU A 418 -3.34 -3.33 -9.89
N LYS A 419 -3.56 -4.47 -9.22
CA LYS A 419 -3.94 -4.53 -7.80
C LYS A 419 -2.98 -5.44 -7.02
N SER A 420 -2.48 -4.98 -5.87
CA SER A 420 -1.74 -5.80 -4.89
C SER A 420 -0.47 -6.52 -5.39
N ASN A 421 0.08 -6.15 -6.54
CA ASN A 421 1.25 -6.83 -7.11
C ASN A 421 2.55 -6.45 -6.38
N VAL A 422 3.46 -7.42 -6.21
CA VAL A 422 4.68 -7.25 -5.41
C VAL A 422 5.93 -7.65 -6.18
N ASN A 423 6.88 -6.74 -6.33
CA ASN A 423 8.21 -7.08 -6.82
C ASN A 423 9.21 -7.26 -5.66
N LYS A 424 9.82 -8.44 -5.56
CA LYS A 424 10.99 -8.70 -4.70
C LYS A 424 12.27 -8.93 -5.51
N GLY A 425 12.14 -9.18 -6.81
CA GLY A 425 13.23 -9.50 -7.74
C GLY A 425 13.94 -8.27 -8.30
N LYS A 426 15.06 -8.52 -8.99
CA LYS A 426 15.88 -7.45 -9.58
C LYS A 426 15.31 -7.02 -10.94
N VAL A 427 15.19 -5.71 -11.17
CA VAL A 427 14.76 -5.15 -12.45
C VAL A 427 15.86 -4.26 -13.05
N THR A 428 16.19 -4.43 -14.33
CA THR A 428 17.26 -3.67 -15.00
C THR A 428 16.92 -3.28 -16.44
N GLY A 429 16.77 -1.98 -16.71
CA GLY A 429 16.56 -1.45 -18.05
C GLY A 429 17.74 -0.62 -18.56
N SER A 430 18.19 -0.90 -19.78
CA SER A 430 19.29 -0.17 -20.45
C SER A 430 18.83 1.08 -21.22
N GLY A 431 17.51 1.26 -21.38
CA GLY A 431 16.84 2.41 -21.99
C GLY A 431 15.86 3.09 -21.02
N SER A 432 14.79 3.65 -21.57
CA SER A 432 13.82 4.47 -20.84
C SER A 432 12.65 3.65 -20.28
N ASN A 433 12.03 4.17 -19.22
CA ASN A 433 10.82 3.65 -18.60
C ASN A 433 11.08 2.28 -17.94
N VAL A 434 11.55 2.33 -16.69
CA VAL A 434 11.85 1.14 -15.89
C VAL A 434 11.11 1.24 -14.56
N GLY A 435 10.32 0.23 -14.20
CA GLY A 435 9.57 0.21 -12.95
C GLY A 435 9.78 -1.09 -12.17
N GLY A 436 9.72 -1.05 -10.84
CA GLY A 436 9.70 -2.29 -10.04
C GLY A 436 8.46 -3.13 -10.33
N ILE A 437 7.30 -2.51 -10.60
CA ILE A 437 6.07 -3.22 -11.00
C ILE A 437 5.81 -3.07 -12.50
N VAL A 438 5.74 -1.83 -13.01
CA VAL A 438 5.34 -1.51 -14.39
C VAL A 438 6.40 -0.68 -15.11
N GLY A 439 6.87 -1.12 -16.27
CA GLY A 439 7.80 -0.33 -17.08
C GLY A 439 7.18 0.99 -17.57
N SER A 440 6.06 0.91 -18.29
CA SER A 440 5.30 2.06 -18.77
C SER A 440 3.79 1.79 -18.74
N ALA A 441 2.99 2.82 -18.47
CA ALA A 441 1.55 2.66 -18.32
C ALA A 441 0.78 3.80 -19.01
N SER A 442 -0.30 3.45 -19.72
CA SER A 442 -1.20 4.37 -20.40
C SER A 442 -2.62 4.10 -19.92
N LEU A 443 -2.97 4.68 -18.77
CA LEU A 443 -4.01 4.15 -17.89
C LEU A 443 -5.33 4.93 -17.94
N GLU A 444 -6.37 4.24 -17.48
CA GLU A 444 -7.73 4.72 -17.30
C GLU A 444 -8.24 4.33 -15.89
N GLY A 445 -8.81 5.27 -15.15
CA GLY A 445 -9.52 5.01 -13.88
C GLY A 445 -8.62 4.75 -12.66
N ASP A 446 -9.13 3.93 -11.73
CA ASP A 446 -8.36 3.45 -10.57
C ASP A 446 -7.35 2.41 -11.03
N ALA A 447 -6.10 2.84 -11.26
CA ALA A 447 -5.24 2.15 -12.21
C ALA A 447 -4.03 1.42 -11.59
N VAL A 448 -3.50 1.88 -10.45
CA VAL A 448 -2.54 1.07 -9.67
C VAL A 448 -2.84 1.21 -8.18
N LYS A 449 -3.24 0.11 -7.53
CA LYS A 449 -3.71 0.09 -6.13
C LYS A 449 -2.91 -0.93 -5.31
N GLY A 450 -2.35 -0.51 -4.19
CA GLY A 450 -1.70 -1.40 -3.19
C GLY A 450 -0.45 -2.16 -3.68
N CYS A 451 0.18 -1.74 -4.77
CA CYS A 451 1.35 -2.43 -5.31
C CYS A 451 2.64 -2.04 -4.56
N ALA A 452 3.58 -2.98 -4.40
CA ALA A 452 4.75 -2.79 -3.54
C ALA A 452 6.06 -3.27 -4.19
N ASN A 453 7.09 -2.40 -4.20
CA ASN A 453 8.44 -2.78 -4.61
C ASN A 453 9.39 -2.94 -3.43
N LYS A 454 10.04 -4.10 -3.38
CA LYS A 454 11.07 -4.50 -2.42
C LYS A 454 12.39 -4.87 -3.11
N GLY A 455 12.36 -5.16 -4.40
CA GLY A 455 13.54 -5.48 -5.20
C GLY A 455 14.28 -4.26 -5.74
N ASN A 456 15.53 -4.44 -6.15
CA ASN A 456 16.36 -3.37 -6.71
C ASN A 456 15.95 -3.05 -8.15
N VAL A 457 15.76 -1.77 -8.46
CA VAL A 457 15.38 -1.25 -9.78
C VAL A 457 16.50 -0.36 -10.33
N SER A 458 17.03 -0.70 -11.50
CA SER A 458 18.07 0.07 -12.19
C SER A 458 17.63 0.45 -13.60
N GLY A 459 17.67 1.74 -13.95
CA GLY A 459 17.30 2.22 -15.28
C GLY A 459 18.25 3.28 -15.83
N LYS A 460 18.07 3.66 -17.11
CA LYS A 460 18.82 4.76 -17.72
C LYS A 460 18.10 6.11 -17.63
N ALA A 461 16.77 6.12 -17.68
CA ALA A 461 15.94 7.31 -17.48
C ALA A 461 14.50 6.88 -17.14
N ARG A 462 13.76 7.74 -16.43
CA ARG A 462 12.36 7.49 -16.02
C ARG A 462 12.25 6.17 -15.25
N THR A 463 12.93 6.13 -14.11
CA THR A 463 13.07 4.93 -13.27
C THR A 463 12.19 5.07 -12.03
N GLY A 464 11.16 4.24 -11.89
CA GLY A 464 10.24 4.24 -10.76
C GLY A 464 10.40 3.02 -9.87
N GLY A 465 10.20 3.16 -8.56
CA GLY A 465 10.02 1.97 -7.72
C GLY A 465 8.75 1.19 -8.09
N ILE A 466 7.66 1.86 -8.50
CA ILE A 466 6.44 1.19 -9.00
C ILE A 466 6.31 1.32 -10.51
N ILE A 467 6.25 2.53 -11.06
CA ILE A 467 6.02 2.80 -12.50
C ILE A 467 7.17 3.63 -13.10
N GLY A 468 7.78 3.20 -14.19
CA GLY A 468 8.80 3.99 -14.89
C GLY A 468 8.23 5.27 -15.52
N TYR A 469 7.25 5.11 -16.41
CA TYR A 469 6.52 6.20 -17.07
C TYR A 469 5.01 5.98 -16.98
N LEU A 470 4.26 7.02 -16.62
CA LEU A 470 2.81 7.02 -16.60
C LEU A 470 2.27 8.18 -17.42
N ALA A 471 1.36 7.89 -18.35
CA ALA A 471 0.55 8.87 -19.05
C ALA A 471 -0.95 8.60 -18.88
N THR A 472 -1.74 9.67 -18.83
CA THR A 472 -3.20 9.59 -18.87
C THR A 472 -3.72 9.49 -20.31
N SER A 473 -4.56 8.51 -20.64
CA SER A 473 -5.08 8.31 -22.01
C SER A 473 -6.44 8.96 -22.28
N SER A 474 -7.42 8.85 -21.37
CA SER A 474 -8.81 9.27 -21.64
C SER A 474 -9.60 9.82 -20.44
N MET A 475 -9.15 9.55 -19.20
CA MET A 475 -9.88 9.91 -17.98
C MET A 475 -8.93 10.14 -16.79
N THR A 476 -9.49 10.42 -15.61
CA THR A 476 -8.72 10.51 -14.35
C THR A 476 -7.98 9.19 -14.08
N VAL A 477 -6.72 9.28 -13.67
CA VAL A 477 -5.88 8.14 -13.27
C VAL A 477 -5.50 8.25 -11.81
N ASN A 478 -5.67 7.17 -11.04
CA ASN A 478 -5.26 7.09 -9.64
C ASN A 478 -4.13 6.06 -9.43
N ILE A 479 -3.11 6.45 -8.67
CA ILE A 479 -2.15 5.58 -8.00
C ILE A 479 -2.41 5.69 -6.50
N ASP A 480 -2.73 4.58 -5.83
CA ASP A 480 -3.20 4.56 -4.44
C ASP A 480 -2.48 3.50 -3.60
N GLY A 481 -2.10 3.86 -2.37
CA GLY A 481 -1.56 2.92 -1.38
C GLY A 481 -0.29 2.16 -1.80
N CYS A 482 0.45 2.68 -2.79
CA CYS A 482 1.62 2.00 -3.33
C CYS A 482 2.90 2.35 -2.56
N SER A 483 3.84 1.40 -2.48
CA SER A 483 5.00 1.52 -1.59
C SER A 483 6.33 1.09 -2.22
N ASN A 484 7.40 1.84 -1.95
CA ASN A 484 8.74 1.43 -2.30
C ASN A 484 9.66 1.30 -1.08
N THR A 485 10.30 0.14 -0.99
CA THR A 485 11.31 -0.23 0.03
C THR A 485 12.63 -0.66 -0.63
N GLY A 486 12.59 -1.10 -1.90
CA GLY A 486 13.76 -1.46 -2.68
C GLY A 486 14.57 -0.24 -3.16
N GLU A 487 15.83 -0.47 -3.52
CA GLU A 487 16.70 0.56 -4.06
C GLU A 487 16.29 0.95 -5.49
N VAL A 488 16.28 2.26 -5.79
CA VAL A 488 16.00 2.81 -7.13
C VAL A 488 17.22 3.59 -7.64
N SER A 489 17.72 3.21 -8.81
CA SER A 489 18.94 3.78 -9.40
C SER A 489 18.72 4.20 -10.87
N SER A 490 19.08 5.43 -11.24
CA SER A 490 18.91 5.94 -12.61
C SER A 490 20.15 6.64 -13.15
N LEU A 491 20.67 6.20 -14.30
CA LEU A 491 21.84 6.81 -14.96
C LEU A 491 21.52 8.12 -15.72
N GLY A 492 20.34 8.71 -15.47
CA GLY A 492 19.82 9.87 -16.18
C GLY A 492 18.58 10.42 -15.48
N ASP A 493 17.81 11.25 -16.19
CA ASP A 493 16.72 12.01 -15.59
C ASP A 493 15.54 11.16 -15.10
N TYR A 494 14.91 11.67 -14.03
CA TYR A 494 13.61 11.24 -13.51
C TYR A 494 13.64 9.88 -12.81
N ALA A 495 14.35 9.82 -11.68
CA ALA A 495 14.21 8.72 -10.72
C ALA A 495 13.13 9.06 -9.67
N GLY A 496 12.17 8.15 -9.48
CA GLY A 496 11.06 8.30 -8.54
C GLY A 496 10.90 7.08 -7.64
N GLY A 497 10.64 7.25 -6.35
CA GLY A 497 10.36 6.11 -5.47
C GLY A 497 9.04 5.41 -5.83
N ILE A 498 8.03 6.12 -6.35
CA ILE A 498 6.79 5.52 -6.88
C ILE A 498 6.76 5.62 -8.40
N VAL A 499 6.84 6.82 -8.96
CA VAL A 499 6.76 7.06 -10.42
C VAL A 499 8.00 7.78 -10.92
N GLY A 500 8.69 7.25 -11.92
CA GLY A 500 9.80 7.97 -12.58
C GLY A 500 9.29 9.27 -13.21
N TYR A 501 8.31 9.16 -14.11
CA TYR A 501 7.71 10.29 -14.82
C TYR A 501 6.18 10.15 -14.87
N ALA A 502 5.47 11.14 -14.31
CA ALA A 502 4.01 11.19 -14.22
C ALA A 502 3.48 12.32 -15.11
N ASP A 503 2.80 11.99 -16.21
CA ASP A 503 2.27 12.94 -17.19
C ASP A 503 0.74 13.10 -17.10
N GLY A 504 0.31 14.20 -16.46
CA GLY A 504 -1.09 14.60 -16.31
C GLY A 504 -1.45 15.88 -17.08
N ASP A 505 -0.82 16.15 -18.22
CA ASP A 505 -1.23 17.28 -19.09
C ASP A 505 -2.67 17.11 -19.60
N ALA A 506 -2.96 15.92 -20.13
CA ALA A 506 -4.21 15.63 -20.81
C ALA A 506 -5.38 15.47 -19.82
N TYR A 507 -5.23 14.64 -18.79
CA TYR A 507 -6.26 14.37 -17.79
C TYR A 507 -5.69 14.39 -16.37
N SER A 508 -6.58 14.37 -15.37
CA SER A 508 -6.19 14.39 -13.96
C SER A 508 -5.40 13.15 -13.57
N LEU A 509 -4.27 13.33 -12.90
CA LEU A 509 -3.41 12.25 -12.42
C LEU A 509 -3.16 12.43 -10.92
N TYR A 510 -3.65 11.49 -10.11
CA TYR A 510 -3.55 11.56 -8.66
C TYR A 510 -2.62 10.45 -8.12
N ILE A 511 -1.59 10.85 -7.39
CA ILE A 511 -0.71 9.96 -6.63
C ILE A 511 -1.02 10.20 -5.15
N LYS A 512 -1.64 9.23 -4.48
CA LYS A 512 -2.19 9.40 -3.14
C LYS A 512 -1.85 8.23 -2.21
N SER A 513 -1.73 8.49 -0.91
CA SER A 513 -1.47 7.46 0.11
C SER A 513 -0.19 6.63 -0.13
N CYS A 514 0.74 7.11 -0.97
CA CYS A 514 1.92 6.37 -1.40
C CYS A 514 3.17 6.76 -0.61
N TYR A 515 4.13 5.85 -0.46
CA TYR A 515 5.34 6.15 0.31
C TYR A 515 6.62 5.49 -0.18
N ASN A 516 7.74 6.16 0.08
CA ASN A 516 9.08 5.64 -0.16
C ASN A 516 9.92 5.58 1.12
N THR A 517 10.54 4.43 1.32
CA THR A 517 11.54 4.15 2.36
C THR A 517 12.86 3.68 1.75
N GLY A 518 12.83 3.17 0.51
CA GLY A 518 14.01 2.73 -0.24
C GLY A 518 14.94 3.88 -0.61
N THR A 519 16.24 3.59 -0.72
CA THR A 519 17.24 4.56 -1.17
C THR A 519 17.11 4.83 -2.66
N LEU A 520 17.30 6.09 -3.05
CA LEU A 520 17.17 6.53 -4.43
C LEU A 520 18.42 7.31 -4.87
N SER A 521 19.01 6.92 -6.00
CA SER A 521 20.15 7.58 -6.62
C SER A 521 19.90 7.86 -8.11
N GLY A 522 20.27 9.04 -8.61
CA GLY A 522 20.30 9.24 -10.05
C GLY A 522 20.84 10.59 -10.53
N GLU A 523 21.30 10.64 -11.77
CA GLU A 523 22.10 11.75 -12.33
C GLU A 523 21.29 13.03 -12.67
N GLY A 524 19.97 13.02 -12.46
CA GLY A 524 19.06 14.08 -12.91
C GLY A 524 18.14 14.64 -11.82
N SER A 525 16.89 14.96 -12.21
CA SER A 525 15.81 15.36 -11.28
C SER A 525 15.19 14.13 -10.59
N ASN A 526 15.27 14.05 -9.27
CA ASN A 526 14.87 12.87 -8.49
C ASN A 526 13.89 13.20 -7.37
N GLY A 527 12.90 12.33 -7.12
CA GLY A 527 11.93 12.52 -6.03
C GLY A 527 11.53 11.25 -5.31
N GLY A 528 11.28 11.34 -3.99
CA GLY A 528 10.90 10.17 -3.20
C GLY A 528 9.57 9.56 -3.63
N ILE A 529 8.66 10.35 -4.21
CA ILE A 529 7.42 9.86 -4.83
C ILE A 529 7.51 9.93 -6.35
N ALA A 530 7.83 11.10 -6.91
CA ALA A 530 7.85 11.33 -8.35
C ALA A 530 9.19 11.93 -8.83
N GLY A 531 9.84 11.34 -9.83
CA GLY A 531 11.00 12.00 -10.48
C GLY A 531 10.58 13.30 -11.16
N TYR A 532 9.47 13.26 -11.90
CA TYR A 532 8.77 14.44 -12.41
C TYR A 532 7.25 14.25 -12.38
N ALA A 533 6.56 15.19 -11.73
CA ALA A 533 5.11 15.38 -11.82
C ALA A 533 4.78 16.50 -12.81
N LYS A 534 4.43 16.14 -14.04
CA LYS A 534 4.17 17.06 -15.16
C LYS A 534 2.69 17.40 -15.30
N GLY A 535 2.39 18.63 -15.71
CA GLY A 535 1.03 19.09 -15.99
C GLY A 535 0.24 19.54 -14.76
N SER A 536 -0.56 20.60 -14.94
CA SER A 536 -1.34 21.25 -13.88
C SER A 536 -2.39 20.37 -13.19
N LYS A 537 -2.82 19.30 -13.86
CA LYS A 537 -3.82 18.35 -13.34
C LYS A 537 -3.20 17.18 -12.55
N THR A 538 -1.86 17.10 -12.50
CA THR A 538 -1.17 16.15 -11.62
C THR A 538 -1.24 16.60 -10.17
N LYS A 539 -1.56 15.69 -9.25
CA LYS A 539 -1.59 15.96 -7.81
C LYS A 539 -0.92 14.84 -7.04
N ILE A 540 0.04 15.20 -6.20
CA ILE A 540 0.61 14.30 -5.19
C ILE A 540 0.05 14.71 -3.83
N TYR A 541 -0.61 13.82 -3.11
CA TYR A 541 -1.15 14.17 -1.79
C TYR A 541 -1.18 13.01 -0.79
N ASP A 542 -1.11 13.33 0.50
CA ASP A 542 -1.04 12.34 1.59
C ASP A 542 0.08 11.28 1.37
N CYS A 543 1.19 11.70 0.76
CA CYS A 543 2.34 10.85 0.45
C CYS A 543 3.58 11.24 1.26
N TYR A 544 4.50 10.30 1.50
CA TYR A 544 5.70 10.59 2.29
C TYR A 544 6.97 9.88 1.85
N ASN A 545 8.11 10.47 2.21
CA ASN A 545 9.44 9.90 2.01
C ASN A 545 10.24 9.82 3.32
N THR A 546 10.85 8.67 3.56
CA THR A 546 11.86 8.45 4.60
C THR A 546 13.19 7.94 4.04
N GLY A 547 13.21 7.45 2.79
CA GLY A 547 14.42 6.99 2.13
C GLY A 547 15.39 8.13 1.79
N GLN A 548 16.70 7.84 1.78
CA GLN A 548 17.68 8.83 1.31
C GLN A 548 17.57 9.01 -0.21
N ILE A 549 17.59 10.27 -0.65
CA ILE A 549 17.60 10.67 -2.07
C ILE A 549 18.94 11.33 -2.37
N THR A 550 19.58 10.89 -3.46
CA THR A 550 20.84 11.45 -3.97
C THR A 550 20.71 11.76 -5.45
N GLY A 551 21.19 12.91 -5.92
CA GLY A 551 21.22 13.19 -7.36
C GLY A 551 21.73 14.57 -7.75
N LYS A 552 21.35 15.04 -8.94
CA LYS A 552 21.75 16.37 -9.42
C LYS A 552 20.81 17.47 -8.93
N ALA A 553 19.51 17.28 -9.12
CA ALA A 553 18.42 18.09 -8.57
C ALA A 553 17.45 17.16 -7.84
N SER A 554 17.00 17.48 -6.64
CA SER A 554 16.26 16.48 -5.85
C SER A 554 15.27 17.06 -4.84
N GLY A 555 14.10 16.43 -4.74
CA GLY A 555 13.09 16.74 -3.72
C GLY A 555 12.72 15.52 -2.89
N GLY A 556 12.40 15.69 -1.61
CA GLY A 556 11.90 14.59 -0.78
C GLY A 556 10.64 13.91 -1.35
N ILE A 557 9.77 14.66 -2.03
CA ILE A 557 8.55 14.15 -2.69
C ILE A 557 8.71 14.16 -4.21
N ALA A 558 9.12 15.27 -4.81
CA ALA A 558 9.19 15.43 -6.26
C ALA A 558 10.52 16.03 -6.74
N GLY A 559 11.15 15.46 -7.77
CA GLY A 559 12.36 16.07 -8.36
C GLY A 559 12.04 17.37 -9.08
N SER A 560 11.19 17.27 -10.09
CA SER A 560 10.51 18.41 -10.72
C SER A 560 8.99 18.31 -10.54
N ASN A 561 8.29 19.45 -10.51
CA ASN A 561 6.84 19.48 -10.39
C ASN A 561 6.19 20.68 -11.10
N GLU A 562 5.12 20.43 -11.84
CA GLU A 562 4.19 21.40 -12.44
C GLU A 562 2.77 21.29 -11.86
N GLY A 563 2.46 20.20 -11.16
CA GLY A 563 1.17 19.94 -10.51
C GLY A 563 1.11 20.44 -9.06
N SER A 564 0.10 20.02 -8.30
CA SER A 564 -0.01 20.37 -6.87
C SER A 564 0.59 19.30 -5.95
N ILE A 565 1.24 19.72 -4.86
CA ILE A 565 1.68 18.83 -3.77
C ILE A 565 0.96 19.26 -2.48
N GLU A 566 0.16 18.39 -1.88
CA GLU A 566 -0.65 18.73 -0.70
C GLU A 566 -0.56 17.66 0.41
N ARG A 567 -0.33 18.08 1.68
CA ARG A 567 -0.25 17.18 2.86
C ARG A 567 0.83 16.09 2.76
N CYS A 568 1.92 16.37 2.03
CA CYS A 568 3.05 15.45 1.90
C CYS A 568 4.20 15.82 2.85
N TYR A 569 5.03 14.83 3.24
CA TYR A 569 6.16 15.10 4.11
C TYR A 569 7.42 14.28 3.82
N ASN A 570 8.57 14.84 4.20
CA ASN A 570 9.86 14.20 4.05
C ASN A 570 10.63 14.15 5.36
N LYS A 571 11.05 12.94 5.74
CA LYS A 571 12.06 12.68 6.80
C LYS A 571 13.36 12.14 6.22
N GLY A 572 13.37 11.74 4.95
CA GLY A 572 14.55 11.22 4.27
C GLY A 572 15.59 12.31 4.01
N LYS A 573 16.87 11.94 4.12
CA LYS A 573 17.96 12.85 3.77
C LYS A 573 17.97 13.13 2.26
N VAL A 574 18.09 14.38 1.85
CA VAL A 574 18.23 14.77 0.44
C VAL A 574 19.62 15.34 0.21
N VAL A 575 20.37 14.76 -0.73
CA VAL A 575 21.69 15.22 -1.16
C VAL A 575 21.64 15.51 -2.66
N ALA A 576 21.97 16.74 -3.07
CA ALA A 576 22.04 17.07 -4.50
C ALA A 576 23.25 17.92 -4.87
N ASP A 577 23.51 18.08 -6.16
CA ASP A 577 24.48 19.07 -6.66
C ASP A 577 23.91 20.49 -6.61
N SER A 578 22.68 20.65 -7.08
CA SER A 578 21.89 21.90 -7.12
C SER A 578 20.40 21.62 -6.86
N GLU A 579 19.56 22.65 -6.75
CA GLU A 579 18.09 22.54 -6.64
C GLU A 579 17.63 21.42 -5.67
N ALA A 580 18.09 21.45 -4.41
CA ALA A 580 17.67 20.50 -3.39
C ALA A 580 16.53 21.06 -2.54
N GLY A 581 15.43 20.33 -2.44
CA GLY A 581 14.30 20.66 -1.56
C GLY A 581 13.91 19.49 -0.66
N GLY A 582 13.40 19.78 0.54
CA GLY A 582 12.79 18.74 1.36
C GLY A 582 11.47 18.22 0.83
N ILE A 583 10.73 19.00 0.03
CA ILE A 583 9.52 18.53 -0.68
C ILE A 583 9.79 18.44 -2.18
N VAL A 584 10.32 19.50 -2.80
CA VAL A 584 10.49 19.58 -4.26
C VAL A 584 11.85 20.17 -4.65
N GLY A 585 12.56 19.54 -5.60
CA GLY A 585 13.81 20.13 -6.11
C GLY A 585 13.53 21.42 -6.88
N TYR A 586 12.74 21.29 -7.94
CA TYR A 586 12.34 22.39 -8.82
C TYR A 586 10.81 22.46 -8.99
N GLN A 587 10.18 23.48 -8.40
CA GLN A 587 8.76 23.79 -8.59
C GLN A 587 8.61 24.75 -9.77
N ASN A 588 8.06 24.26 -10.89
CA ASN A 588 7.82 25.03 -12.09
C ASN A 588 6.45 25.74 -12.04
N THR A 589 6.16 26.61 -13.01
CA THR A 589 4.85 27.30 -13.13
C THR A 589 3.79 26.37 -13.71
N GLY A 590 2.66 26.17 -13.03
CA GLY A 590 1.61 25.29 -13.56
C GLY A 590 0.24 25.34 -12.87
N GLU A 591 -0.09 26.42 -12.15
CA GLU A 591 -1.21 26.47 -11.18
C GLU A 591 -1.01 25.52 -9.97
N GLY A 592 0.17 24.90 -9.89
CA GLY A 592 0.56 23.86 -8.98
C GLY A 592 1.08 24.39 -7.65
N ARG A 593 0.21 24.51 -6.65
CA ARG A 593 0.62 24.92 -5.28
C ARG A 593 1.30 23.78 -4.51
N LEU A 594 2.29 24.13 -3.69
CA LEU A 594 2.77 23.31 -2.58
C LEU A 594 2.04 23.77 -1.31
N SER A 595 1.33 22.87 -0.63
CA SER A 595 0.51 23.26 0.53
C SER A 595 0.44 22.22 1.64
N LYS A 596 0.38 22.64 2.91
CA LYS A 596 0.27 21.75 4.08
C LYS A 596 1.39 20.68 4.16
N CYS A 597 2.56 20.96 3.58
CA CYS A 597 3.67 20.01 3.52
C CYS A 597 4.74 20.35 4.55
N TYR A 598 5.54 19.35 4.97
CA TYR A 598 6.66 19.62 5.88
C TYR A 598 7.92 18.79 5.63
N ASN A 599 9.06 19.36 6.00
CA ASN A 599 10.35 18.68 5.94
C ASN A 599 11.02 18.59 7.32
N ASP A 600 11.48 17.39 7.62
CA ASP A 600 12.25 16.96 8.80
C ASP A 600 13.61 16.37 8.36
N GLY A 601 13.70 15.89 7.11
CA GLY A 601 14.94 15.37 6.53
C GLY A 601 16.03 16.43 6.36
N ALA A 602 17.29 16.05 6.57
CA ALA A 602 18.43 16.93 6.32
C ALA A 602 18.66 17.13 4.81
N ILE A 603 18.76 18.38 4.36
CA ILE A 603 18.91 18.78 2.97
C ILE A 603 20.32 19.35 2.74
N THR A 604 21.04 18.87 1.72
CA THR A 604 22.39 19.34 1.39
C THR A 604 22.60 19.46 -0.11
N ALA A 605 22.98 20.64 -0.60
CA ALA A 605 23.45 20.82 -1.98
C ALA A 605 24.38 22.03 -2.14
N ASN A 606 25.02 22.21 -3.30
CA ASN A 606 25.94 23.34 -3.48
C ASN A 606 25.19 24.66 -3.67
N THR A 607 24.12 24.68 -4.47
CA THR A 607 23.34 25.89 -4.76
C THR A 607 21.83 25.61 -4.77
N ASN A 608 21.02 26.64 -4.50
CA ASN A 608 19.55 26.58 -4.53
C ASN A 608 19.01 25.48 -3.59
N VAL A 609 19.23 25.64 -2.29
CA VAL A 609 18.89 24.65 -1.26
C VAL A 609 17.74 25.16 -0.40
N GLY A 610 16.66 24.41 -0.28
CA GLY A 610 15.50 24.77 0.54
C GLY A 610 15.02 23.66 1.45
N GLY A 611 14.51 24.01 2.63
CA GLY A 611 13.80 23.04 3.46
C GLY A 611 12.51 22.52 2.81
N LEU A 612 11.82 23.33 2.00
CA LEU A 612 10.68 22.89 1.18
C LEU A 612 11.06 22.76 -0.30
N ALA A 613 11.63 23.82 -0.90
CA ALA A 613 11.90 23.86 -2.34
C ALA A 613 13.30 24.36 -2.68
N GLY A 614 14.04 23.68 -3.56
CA GLY A 614 15.34 24.18 -4.03
C GLY A 614 15.18 25.49 -4.81
N LEU A 615 14.28 25.48 -5.80
CA LEU A 615 13.81 26.66 -6.51
C LEU A 615 12.28 26.61 -6.62
N SER A 616 11.59 27.72 -6.30
CA SER A 616 10.13 27.82 -6.49
C SER A 616 9.68 28.92 -7.44
N LYS A 617 8.91 28.53 -8.46
CA LYS A 617 8.18 29.44 -9.38
C LYS A 617 6.65 29.42 -9.18
N ASP A 618 6.14 28.59 -8.28
CA ASP A 618 4.71 28.56 -7.92
C ASP A 618 4.52 28.67 -6.39
N LYS A 619 3.27 28.82 -5.96
CA LYS A 619 2.91 29.26 -4.60
C LYS A 619 3.19 28.19 -3.54
N ILE A 620 3.72 28.64 -2.40
CA ILE A 620 3.90 27.83 -1.18
C ILE A 620 2.95 28.37 -0.10
N TYR A 621 2.23 27.48 0.58
CA TYR A 621 1.18 27.85 1.54
C TYR A 621 1.14 26.89 2.75
N SER A 622 0.98 27.39 3.97
CA SER A 622 0.83 26.58 5.20
C SER A 622 1.82 25.42 5.33
N SER A 623 3.09 25.65 5.02
CA SER A 623 4.12 24.59 4.95
C SER A 623 5.36 24.97 5.75
N TYR A 624 6.11 23.99 6.25
CA TYR A 624 7.21 24.29 7.19
C TYR A 624 8.42 23.36 7.10
N ASN A 625 9.55 23.85 7.60
CA ASN A 625 10.78 23.08 7.69
C ASN A 625 11.28 23.04 9.13
N ILE A 626 11.48 21.84 9.68
CA ILE A 626 12.23 21.58 10.91
C ILE A 626 13.59 20.90 10.61
N GLY A 627 13.77 20.33 9.41
CA GLY A 627 15.00 19.67 8.99
C GLY A 627 16.18 20.63 8.73
N LYS A 628 17.40 20.17 8.96
CA LYS A 628 18.63 20.95 8.73
C LYS A 628 18.88 21.20 7.24
N VAL A 629 19.12 22.44 6.84
CA VAL A 629 19.43 22.86 5.46
C VAL A 629 20.90 23.29 5.38
N LYS A 630 21.65 22.78 4.39
CA LYS A 630 23.06 23.14 4.18
C LYS A 630 23.38 23.41 2.71
N GLY A 631 24.05 24.53 2.43
CA GLY A 631 24.62 24.75 1.10
C GLY A 631 25.70 25.81 1.00
N SER A 632 26.28 25.94 -0.19
CA SER A 632 27.36 26.88 -0.48
C SER A 632 26.84 28.24 -0.97
N SER A 633 25.76 28.24 -1.75
CA SER A 633 25.06 29.43 -2.24
C SER A 633 23.54 29.27 -2.20
N PHE A 634 22.78 30.36 -1.96
CA PHE A 634 21.31 30.35 -2.04
C PHE A 634 20.64 29.22 -1.23
N ALA A 635 21.02 29.08 0.04
CA ALA A 635 20.35 28.16 0.97
C ALA A 635 19.35 28.92 1.85
N GLY A 636 18.11 28.45 1.89
CA GLY A 636 16.99 29.04 2.62
C GLY A 636 16.25 28.01 3.48
N GLY A 637 15.76 28.42 4.65
CA GLY A 637 14.99 27.51 5.51
C GLY A 637 13.71 26.95 4.87
N LEU A 638 13.03 27.75 4.03
CA LEU A 638 11.91 27.31 3.20
C LEU A 638 12.34 27.08 1.75
N VAL A 639 12.97 28.07 1.10
CA VAL A 639 13.25 28.01 -0.35
C VAL A 639 14.65 28.51 -0.68
N GLY A 640 15.40 27.79 -1.50
CA GLY A 640 16.71 28.25 -1.98
C GLY A 640 16.60 29.53 -2.81
N LEU A 641 15.87 29.47 -3.92
CA LEU A 641 15.59 30.63 -4.78
C LEU A 641 14.09 30.78 -5.09
N ASN A 642 13.49 31.87 -4.62
CA ASN A 642 12.05 32.11 -4.69
C ASN A 642 11.64 33.12 -5.78
N TYR A 643 10.68 32.73 -6.62
CA TYR A 643 10.04 33.56 -7.66
C TYR A 643 8.52 33.71 -7.46
N ALA A 644 7.92 33.13 -6.42
CA ALA A 644 6.47 33.13 -6.21
C ALA A 644 6.07 33.47 -4.77
N SER A 645 4.77 33.57 -4.48
CA SER A 645 4.32 33.93 -3.13
C SER A 645 4.51 32.77 -2.15
N ILE A 646 5.22 33.02 -1.04
CA ILE A 646 5.29 32.11 0.10
C ILE A 646 4.38 32.70 1.19
N GLN A 647 3.45 31.88 1.71
CA GLN A 647 2.40 32.32 2.61
C GLN A 647 2.24 31.37 3.80
N MET A 648 2.00 31.91 5.01
CA MET A 648 1.64 31.13 6.21
C MET A 648 2.64 30.00 6.53
N SER A 649 3.93 30.21 6.23
CA SER A 649 4.95 29.16 6.19
C SER A 649 6.15 29.55 7.05
N TYR A 650 6.80 28.56 7.69
CA TYR A 650 7.83 28.85 8.70
C TYR A 650 9.03 27.91 8.71
N ASN A 651 10.17 28.44 9.13
CA ASN A 651 11.39 27.67 9.33
C ASN A 651 11.76 27.55 10.81
N ALA A 652 11.94 26.32 11.26
CA ALA A 652 12.47 25.93 12.56
C ALA A 652 13.78 25.11 12.44
N GLY A 653 14.16 24.69 11.22
CA GLY A 653 15.41 23.96 10.98
C GLY A 653 16.63 24.87 10.80
N GLU A 654 17.79 24.39 11.25
CA GLU A 654 19.08 25.10 11.12
C GLU A 654 19.50 25.27 9.65
N VAL A 655 19.88 26.49 9.24
CA VAL A 655 20.28 26.85 7.87
C VAL A 655 21.76 27.26 7.83
N ASN A 656 22.59 26.40 7.27
CA ASN A 656 24.02 26.65 7.07
C ASN A 656 24.30 27.11 5.64
N CYS A 657 24.76 28.34 5.47
CA CYS A 657 25.04 28.87 4.14
C CYS A 657 26.29 29.75 4.09
N SER A 658 27.25 29.44 3.22
CA SER A 658 28.44 30.27 3.04
C SER A 658 28.10 31.61 2.37
N ASN A 659 27.50 31.58 1.17
CA ASN A 659 27.17 32.76 0.38
C ASN A 659 25.65 32.93 0.19
N SER A 660 25.10 34.13 0.37
CA SER A 660 23.69 34.45 0.04
C SER A 660 22.67 33.44 0.58
N GLY A 661 22.60 33.28 1.91
CA GLY A 661 21.61 32.41 2.57
C GLY A 661 20.70 33.20 3.49
N GLY A 662 19.64 32.56 3.98
CA GLY A 662 18.70 33.17 4.91
C GLY A 662 17.81 32.18 5.63
N ALA A 663 17.27 32.61 6.77
CA ALA A 663 16.45 31.77 7.62
C ALA A 663 15.12 31.36 6.97
N LEU A 664 14.61 32.12 6.00
CA LEU A 664 13.44 31.77 5.20
C LEU A 664 13.81 31.40 3.77
N VAL A 665 14.64 32.22 3.12
CA VAL A 665 14.97 32.05 1.70
C VAL A 665 16.43 32.35 1.42
N GLY A 666 17.04 31.69 0.43
CA GLY A 666 18.38 32.05 -0.02
C GLY A 666 18.36 33.35 -0.84
N GLY A 667 17.49 33.38 -1.85
CA GLY A 667 17.18 34.59 -2.64
C GLY A 667 15.68 34.77 -2.85
N ASN A 668 15.16 36.00 -2.70
CA ASN A 668 13.75 36.35 -2.87
C ASN A 668 13.52 37.28 -4.05
N ARG A 669 12.53 36.94 -4.90
CA ARG A 669 12.07 37.78 -6.02
C ARG A 669 10.56 38.01 -6.01
N ALA A 670 9.88 37.69 -4.90
CA ALA A 670 8.43 37.74 -4.80
C ALA A 670 7.95 38.05 -3.36
N GLY A 671 6.65 37.90 -3.12
CA GLY A 671 6.02 38.20 -1.83
C GLY A 671 6.20 37.11 -0.78
N LEU A 672 6.72 37.49 0.39
CA LEU A 672 6.63 36.71 1.63
C LEU A 672 5.52 37.28 2.50
N MET A 673 4.52 36.46 2.84
CA MET A 673 3.36 36.90 3.62
C MET A 673 3.08 35.96 4.80
N ASN A 674 2.88 36.50 6.01
CA ASN A 674 2.59 35.70 7.21
C ASN A 674 3.63 34.57 7.41
N CYS A 675 4.92 34.89 7.32
CA CYS A 675 6.01 33.91 7.42
C CYS A 675 6.89 34.18 8.63
N PHE A 676 7.40 33.15 9.30
CA PHE A 676 8.30 33.33 10.43
C PHE A 676 9.44 32.32 10.50
N TRP A 677 10.50 32.64 11.24
CA TRP A 677 11.56 31.68 11.52
C TRP A 677 11.96 31.69 13.00
N LEU A 678 12.40 30.54 13.49
CA LEU A 678 12.93 30.44 14.85
C LEU A 678 14.25 31.19 14.98
N LYS A 679 14.40 31.91 16.08
CA LYS A 679 15.66 32.55 16.48
C LYS A 679 16.78 31.50 16.53
N ASN A 680 18.00 31.90 16.17
CA ASN A 680 19.20 31.05 16.11
C ASN A 680 19.17 29.91 15.06
N THR A 681 18.12 29.77 14.23
CA THR A 681 18.18 28.83 13.09
C THR A 681 19.14 29.25 11.99
N SER A 682 19.59 30.51 11.99
CA SER A 682 20.45 31.09 10.96
C SER A 682 21.09 32.36 11.51
N ASP A 683 22.38 32.55 11.27
CA ASP A 683 23.11 33.81 11.53
C ASP A 683 22.72 34.94 10.58
N LYS A 684 21.92 34.63 9.55
CA LYS A 684 21.40 35.53 8.53
C LYS A 684 19.90 35.72 8.72
N ASP A 685 19.40 36.92 8.41
CA ASP A 685 17.97 37.27 8.38
C ASP A 685 17.22 36.49 7.27
N ILE A 686 16.15 37.05 6.73
CA ILE A 686 15.24 36.42 5.77
C ILE A 686 15.95 35.82 4.55
N GLY A 687 16.93 36.51 3.96
CA GLY A 687 17.62 36.12 2.72
C GLY A 687 18.08 37.29 1.86
N THR A 688 18.69 37.01 0.72
CA THR A 688 19.03 38.02 -0.30
C THR A 688 17.77 38.51 -1.01
N GLU A 689 17.48 39.80 -1.02
CA GLU A 689 16.30 40.36 -1.71
C GLU A 689 16.65 41.09 -3.01
N TYR A 690 15.80 40.90 -4.02
CA TYR A 690 15.85 41.61 -5.30
C TYR A 690 14.72 42.63 -5.41
N VAL A 691 14.76 43.50 -6.43
CA VAL A 691 13.82 44.63 -6.62
C VAL A 691 12.32 44.23 -6.61
N SER A 692 11.98 43.01 -7.01
CA SER A 692 10.61 42.48 -7.01
C SER A 692 10.16 41.83 -5.69
N SER A 693 11.00 41.86 -4.65
CA SER A 693 10.66 41.32 -3.33
C SER A 693 9.59 42.17 -2.65
N SER A 694 8.72 41.52 -1.89
CA SER A 694 7.85 42.20 -0.93
C SER A 694 7.67 41.37 0.33
N ARG A 695 7.38 42.05 1.45
CA ARG A 695 7.17 41.44 2.76
C ARG A 695 5.89 41.98 3.37
N LYS A 696 5.02 41.12 3.90
CA LYS A 696 3.84 41.50 4.69
C LYS A 696 3.71 40.55 5.87
N ILE A 697 3.95 41.03 7.09
CA ILE A 697 3.94 40.19 8.31
C ILE A 697 5.00 39.07 8.16
N VAL A 698 6.27 39.45 8.28
CA VAL A 698 7.42 38.53 8.26
C VAL A 698 8.27 38.80 9.49
N MET A 699 8.54 37.79 10.31
CA MET A 699 9.10 37.97 11.66
C MET A 699 10.07 36.86 12.10
N GLN A 700 11.06 37.21 12.91
CA GLN A 700 11.78 36.24 13.73
C GLN A 700 10.99 36.02 15.01
N VAL A 701 10.98 34.79 15.52
CA VAL A 701 10.31 34.42 16.78
C VAL A 701 11.24 33.49 17.55
N SER A 702 11.44 33.71 18.85
CA SER A 702 12.18 32.76 19.70
C SER A 702 11.32 31.55 20.10
N GLU A 703 11.97 30.50 20.58
CA GLU A 703 11.25 29.36 21.17
C GLU A 703 10.44 29.80 22.39
N GLU A 704 10.92 30.78 23.17
CA GLU A 704 10.17 31.39 24.28
C GLU A 704 8.95 32.18 23.80
N GLU A 705 9.01 32.86 22.65
CA GLU A 705 7.88 33.60 22.06
C GLU A 705 6.84 32.70 21.36
N LEU A 706 7.16 31.41 21.13
CA LEU A 706 6.20 30.40 20.67
C LEU A 706 5.68 29.50 21.80
N SER A 707 6.55 29.07 22.71
CA SER A 707 6.19 28.22 23.87
C SER A 707 5.41 29.01 24.92
N GLY A 708 5.69 30.31 25.05
CA GLY A 708 4.78 31.27 25.66
C GLY A 708 3.72 31.71 24.66
N GLN A 709 2.44 31.61 25.03
CA GLN A 709 1.32 32.21 24.30
C GLN A 709 1.38 33.75 24.40
N VAL A 710 2.31 34.40 23.70
CA VAL A 710 2.54 35.84 23.82
C VAL A 710 1.31 36.63 23.35
N LYS A 711 0.87 37.54 24.22
CA LYS A 711 -0.19 38.51 23.92
C LYS A 711 0.44 39.85 23.54
N VAL A 712 0.13 40.37 22.36
CA VAL A 712 0.46 41.73 21.91
C VAL A 712 -0.31 42.74 22.75
N LYS A 713 0.37 43.79 23.21
CA LYS A 713 -0.27 44.88 23.97
C LYS A 713 -0.90 45.90 23.02
N LEU A 714 -2.19 46.14 23.21
CA LEU A 714 -3.01 47.13 22.52
C LEU A 714 -3.53 48.17 23.52
N ASP A 715 -4.09 49.27 23.01
CA ASP A 715 -4.64 50.36 23.83
C ASP A 715 -5.83 49.91 24.72
N ASN A 716 -6.44 48.77 24.41
CA ASN A 716 -7.56 48.16 25.15
C ASN A 716 -7.20 46.86 25.91
N GLY A 717 -5.95 46.38 25.89
CA GLY A 717 -5.56 45.16 26.61
C GLY A 717 -4.42 44.35 25.98
N TYR A 718 -4.43 43.05 26.21
CA TYR A 718 -3.43 42.09 25.71
C TYR A 718 -4.13 41.01 24.88
N GLN A 719 -3.77 40.86 23.61
CA GLN A 719 -4.39 39.92 22.65
C GLN A 719 -3.36 38.89 22.15
N LEU A 720 -3.70 37.59 22.15
CA LEU A 720 -2.86 36.53 21.57
C LEU A 720 -2.27 36.93 20.21
N ILE A 721 -0.98 36.66 19.98
CA ILE A 721 -0.29 37.05 18.73
C ILE A 721 -1.01 36.52 17.48
N THR A 722 -1.56 35.30 17.53
CA THR A 722 -2.40 34.74 16.46
C THR A 722 -3.69 35.53 16.23
N GLY A 723 -4.36 35.95 17.30
CA GLY A 723 -5.55 36.83 17.24
C GLY A 723 -5.23 38.20 16.66
N TYR A 724 -4.14 38.83 17.12
CA TYR A 724 -3.65 40.11 16.60
C TYR A 724 -3.31 40.03 15.11
N LEU A 725 -2.67 38.95 14.67
CA LEU A 725 -2.32 38.75 13.27
C LEU A 725 -3.56 38.49 12.39
N ASN A 726 -4.56 37.76 12.89
CA ASN A 726 -5.85 37.61 12.20
C ASN A 726 -6.56 38.96 12.05
N GLU A 727 -6.61 39.76 13.12
CA GLU A 727 -7.23 41.10 13.10
C GLU A 727 -6.52 42.07 12.14
N LYS A 728 -5.17 42.06 12.10
CA LYS A 728 -4.39 42.91 11.18
C LYS A 728 -4.36 42.41 9.74
N ALA A 729 -4.63 41.13 9.49
CA ALA A 729 -4.68 40.58 8.14
C ALA A 729 -6.06 40.73 7.47
N GLY A 730 -7.13 40.91 8.25
CA GLY A 730 -8.50 41.10 7.76
C GLY A 730 -9.32 39.81 7.62
N GLU A 731 -8.70 38.65 7.82
CA GLU A 731 -9.30 37.31 7.72
C GLU A 731 -8.64 36.37 8.76
N GLN A 732 -9.22 35.19 9.02
CA GLN A 732 -8.62 34.16 9.88
C GLN A 732 -7.41 33.51 9.19
N VAL A 733 -6.25 34.13 9.34
CA VAL A 733 -4.99 33.80 8.66
C VAL A 733 -4.18 32.70 9.38
N TRP A 734 -4.45 32.43 10.65
CA TRP A 734 -3.75 31.42 11.45
C TRP A 734 -4.73 30.39 12.04
N GLU A 735 -5.10 29.37 11.27
CA GLU A 735 -5.82 28.18 11.75
C GLU A 735 -4.88 27.03 12.21
N PHE A 736 -3.56 27.20 12.09
CA PHE A 736 -2.61 26.09 12.25
C PHE A 736 -2.22 25.80 13.71
N LEU A 737 -3.15 25.19 14.44
CA LEU A 737 -2.84 24.23 15.51
C LEU A 737 -3.73 22.98 15.46
N TYR A 738 -4.14 22.62 14.23
CA TYR A 738 -4.91 21.43 13.83
C TYR A 738 -6.43 21.50 14.10
N GLN A 739 -7.23 21.33 13.04
CA GLN A 739 -8.53 20.67 13.20
C GLN A 739 -8.25 19.21 13.53
N ALA A 740 -8.61 18.80 14.74
CA ALA A 740 -8.55 17.39 15.13
C ALA A 740 -9.40 16.54 14.18
N VAL A 741 -8.76 15.77 13.29
CA VAL A 741 -9.42 14.62 12.67
C VAL A 741 -9.59 13.59 13.77
N GLN A 742 -10.81 13.57 14.31
CA GLN A 742 -11.46 12.60 15.20
C GLN A 742 -10.58 11.86 16.22
N ALA A 743 -11.02 11.93 17.48
CA ALA A 743 -10.50 11.08 18.55
C ALA A 743 -10.44 9.61 18.10
N ALA A 744 -9.33 8.94 18.42
CA ALA A 744 -9.37 7.51 18.64
C ALA A 744 -10.47 7.24 19.68
N SER A 745 -11.40 6.35 19.36
CA SER A 745 -12.51 5.98 20.23
C SER A 745 -12.03 5.04 21.34
N ASP A 746 -11.21 5.56 22.26
CA ASP A 746 -10.87 4.92 23.52
C ASP A 746 -11.28 5.83 24.69
N SER A 747 -12.18 5.32 25.52
CA SER A 747 -12.71 6.00 26.68
C SER A 747 -11.74 5.90 27.87
N SER A 748 -11.00 6.96 28.20
CA SER A 748 -10.62 7.31 29.60
C SER A 748 -9.70 8.52 29.81
N THR A 749 -9.19 9.20 28.78
CA THR A 749 -8.36 10.42 28.99
C THR A 749 -9.07 11.67 28.47
N THR A 750 -9.41 12.61 29.36
CA THR A 750 -9.97 13.94 29.03
C THR A 750 -8.93 15.04 29.23
N VAL A 751 -8.94 15.99 28.28
CA VAL A 751 -7.69 16.51 27.73
C VAL A 751 -7.88 18.03 27.39
N ILE A 752 -7.87 18.92 28.41
CA ILE A 752 -8.02 20.40 28.27
C ILE A 752 -7.09 21.24 29.19
N SER A 753 -6.55 22.35 28.67
CA SER A 753 -5.64 23.32 29.31
C SER A 753 -6.22 24.75 29.43
N ASP A 754 -5.66 25.57 30.33
CA ASP A 754 -6.22 26.87 30.76
C ASP A 754 -5.40 28.15 30.41
N GLY A 755 -4.29 28.05 29.67
CA GLY A 755 -3.81 29.19 28.86
C GLY A 755 -3.28 30.44 29.59
N GLY A 756 -2.66 30.28 30.76
CA GLY A 756 -1.48 31.08 31.15
C GLY A 756 -1.68 32.43 31.89
N GLY A 757 -0.79 32.63 32.89
CA GLY A 757 -0.55 33.89 33.59
C GLY A 757 0.96 34.13 33.77
N VAL A 758 1.40 35.39 33.60
CA VAL A 758 2.82 35.80 33.57
C VAL A 758 3.36 36.02 35.00
N VAL A 759 4.69 36.14 35.13
CA VAL A 759 5.49 36.77 36.22
C VAL A 759 6.30 35.79 37.07
N LYS A 760 7.32 36.34 37.78
CA LYS A 760 8.23 35.73 38.77
C LYS A 760 7.53 34.68 39.69
N PRO A 761 8.29 33.70 40.23
CA PRO A 761 7.73 32.54 40.94
C PRO A 761 6.67 32.92 41.97
N ILE A 762 5.52 32.25 41.88
CA ILE A 762 4.40 32.45 42.79
C ILE A 762 4.65 31.62 44.05
N GLU A 763 4.91 32.32 45.16
CA GLU A 763 4.57 31.82 46.49
C GLU A 763 3.11 32.23 46.79
N LEU A 764 2.30 31.29 47.29
CA LEU A 764 0.87 31.39 47.69
C LEU A 764 -0.19 31.12 46.59
N ALA A 765 -1.31 30.51 47.01
CA ALA A 765 -2.27 29.78 46.16
C ALA A 765 -3.34 30.65 45.47
N SER A 766 -3.86 30.13 44.36
CA SER A 766 -4.85 30.79 43.47
C SER A 766 -6.28 30.26 43.65
N THR A 767 -7.27 31.11 43.35
CA THR A 767 -8.71 30.77 43.37
C THR A 767 -9.41 31.13 42.05
N ASP A 768 -10.55 30.50 41.76
CA ASP A 768 -11.37 30.77 40.57
C ASP A 768 -12.18 32.09 40.65
N SER A 769 -12.94 32.40 39.60
CA SER A 769 -13.78 33.61 39.49
C SER A 769 -14.99 33.64 40.43
N THR A 770 -15.24 32.57 41.18
CA THR A 770 -16.23 32.48 42.26
C THR A 770 -15.61 32.40 43.66
N GLY A 771 -14.27 32.35 43.75
CA GLY A 771 -13.51 32.36 45.00
C GLY A 771 -13.11 30.98 45.54
N ASN A 772 -13.31 29.89 44.79
CA ASN A 772 -12.92 28.55 45.24
C ASN A 772 -11.44 28.28 45.01
N THR A 773 -10.78 27.56 45.93
CA THR A 773 -9.37 27.15 45.77
C THR A 773 -9.26 26.01 44.76
N ILE A 774 -8.47 26.20 43.71
CA ILE A 774 -8.31 25.25 42.61
C ILE A 774 -7.36 24.13 43.06
N HIS A 775 -7.76 22.87 42.96
CA HIS A 775 -6.92 21.74 43.34
C HIS A 775 -6.21 21.12 42.10
N PRO A 776 -4.99 20.56 42.27
CA PRO A 776 -4.25 19.97 41.14
C PRO A 776 -4.95 18.80 40.42
N SER A 777 -6.00 18.23 41.01
CA SER A 777 -6.87 17.22 40.38
C SER A 777 -7.67 17.75 39.20
N ASP A 778 -7.85 19.07 39.10
CA ASP A 778 -8.87 19.70 38.26
C ASP A 778 -8.31 20.07 36.85
N LEU A 779 -7.06 19.69 36.55
CA LEU A 779 -6.23 20.22 35.45
C LEU A 779 -5.70 19.19 34.42
N ASN A 780 -6.34 18.02 34.27
CA ASN A 780 -6.03 17.12 33.15
C ASN A 780 -6.77 17.63 31.89
N SER A 781 -6.16 18.00 30.74
CA SER A 781 -4.78 17.88 30.21
C SER A 781 -4.57 18.64 28.84
N VAL A 782 -4.25 18.02 27.69
CA VAL A 782 -3.82 18.61 26.35
C VAL A 782 -2.77 19.74 26.40
N TYR A 783 -1.57 19.44 25.92
CA TYR A 783 -0.85 20.21 24.88
C TYR A 783 0.28 19.34 24.32
N LEU A 784 0.56 19.43 23.01
CA LEU A 784 1.80 18.87 22.45
C LEU A 784 2.24 19.61 21.17
N TYR A 785 3.37 20.33 21.25
CA TYR A 785 4.30 20.46 20.14
C TYR A 785 5.14 19.18 20.09
N PRO A 786 5.07 18.35 19.04
CA PRO A 786 6.03 17.26 18.90
C PRO A 786 7.41 17.81 18.50
N SER A 787 8.46 17.33 19.18
CA SER A 787 9.89 17.31 18.79
C SER A 787 10.90 18.43 19.19
N LEU A 788 10.53 19.52 19.88
CA LEU A 788 11.52 20.56 20.28
C LEU A 788 12.33 20.29 21.58
N ILE A 789 12.17 19.14 22.25
CA ILE A 789 12.83 18.86 23.55
C ILE A 789 14.21 18.17 23.42
N ASN A 790 14.58 17.65 22.25
CA ASN A 790 15.82 16.87 22.07
C ASN A 790 16.89 17.55 21.19
N VAL A 791 17.17 18.83 21.45
CA VAL A 791 18.43 19.47 21.03
C VAL A 791 19.37 19.57 22.23
N GLU A 792 20.18 18.53 22.36
CA GLU A 792 21.37 18.38 23.23
C GLU A 792 21.21 18.46 24.78
N ARG A 793 21.47 17.33 25.45
CA ARG A 793 22.64 17.15 26.34
C ARG A 793 22.84 15.70 26.81
N LYS A 794 23.86 15.05 26.20
CA LYS A 794 24.47 13.74 26.54
C LYS A 794 23.61 12.49 26.38
#